data_AF-A0A063Y555-F1
#
_entry.id   AF-A0A063Y555-F1
#
_cell.length_a   1.000
_cell.length_b   1.000
_cell.length_c   1.000
_cell.angle_alpha   90.00
_cell.angle_beta   90.00
_cell.angle_gamma   90.00
#
_symmetry.space_group_name_H-M   'P 1'
#
loop_
_entity.id
_entity.type
_entity.pdbx_description
1 polymer ?
#
loop_
_entity_poly.entity_id
_entity_poly.type
_entity_poly.pdbx_seq_one_letter_code
_entity_poly.pdbx_strand_id
1 'polypeptide(L)'
;MPSQPSAAGSVSGQSETQSPQLNPVFSILVAGHRQQRLTRNGFGPCSDKQQCLTQCLQGLLGQVHQAAEQAFMQGAALYSKRPPVFRLLTGEASGVDQLAASLASSCGYQLSYISAQEQTQVDRFPAERRLVIGMHAPAADQPLSQDDHSLRDELALSFADLLVAVWDTREPLIVTSGTARMIRTALLRRKPVLLLRLLADQDTPQVLLNRPSALTDARLLELEALSSDTESLLAYFSLIEQETQLTVALQEWTSLLLLPFMPALNTQTAESQRLTRIAQQPSLLSFLYRWLLFLVLAGRAPRPPGLGSWLSGAGEWFRVMLDPPERSQASRLLEILSHKQDVLSRRERIIARLHLFCSAIAKLNPADLRAALRPPGAPRGYHQVMPVRSEQHPIHEPELAQVFNWAEAQASCFGRRHRDGIWMIYYAAAFAVFCAVAGALSLWPANVSGLIMIWAVSEFLLLRFIVGYVLQARFRDWHGHWMSYRYLAEQLRYLRIGYPLLVLPQAFVRPLWSPQGSRREPRLLSAENWLLQRVLIATGLPESRQDAQYYSLAEHNQEMAGYLQQVIDEHRQYFRRSHHNLHRDHVYLHRLAFALFFITFLAVTLHFFVKISWILIFTAFFPAWGAAIHGLLNHNEVVRMSSLAGQVSGQLSVLDDACTDYQHITAARGETSEAQRWRQTQELRQLFATLTRILSDENQHWRSLNRHNQTDLPA
;
A
#
# COMPACT_ATOMS: atom_id res chain seq x y z
N MET A 1 -41.20 -11.78 27.40
CA MET A 1 -40.24 -10.87 28.05
C MET A 1 -39.10 -10.62 27.08
N PRO A 2 -38.93 -9.40 26.54
CA PRO A 2 -37.90 -9.15 25.55
C PRO A 2 -36.54 -8.98 26.25
N SER A 3 -35.60 -9.83 25.87
CA SER A 3 -34.21 -9.86 26.29
C SER A 3 -33.45 -8.64 25.76
N GLN A 4 -32.76 -7.96 26.68
CA GLN A 4 -31.94 -6.78 26.43
C GLN A 4 -30.79 -7.06 25.43
N PRO A 5 -30.50 -6.14 24.50
CA PRO A 5 -29.31 -6.24 23.66
C PRO A 5 -28.06 -5.89 24.48
N SER A 6 -27.05 -6.76 24.38
CA SER A 6 -25.73 -6.60 24.97
C SER A 6 -25.06 -5.31 24.53
N ALA A 7 -24.54 -4.58 25.51
CA ALA A 7 -23.91 -3.29 25.37
C ALA A 7 -22.79 -3.24 24.33
N ALA A 8 -22.87 -2.23 23.46
CA ALA A 8 -21.77 -1.74 22.65
C ALA A 8 -20.59 -1.39 23.56
N GLY A 9 -19.48 -2.11 23.40
CA GLY A 9 -18.23 -1.83 24.08
C GLY A 9 -17.71 -0.44 23.71
N SER A 10 -17.58 0.43 24.72
CA SER A 10 -16.88 1.70 24.61
C SER A 10 -15.39 1.44 24.41
N VAL A 11 -14.94 1.48 23.15
CA VAL A 11 -13.52 1.46 22.79
C VAL A 11 -12.89 2.79 23.23
N SER A 12 -12.45 2.81 24.48
CA SER A 12 -11.80 3.96 25.11
C SER A 12 -10.28 3.93 24.89
N GLY A 13 -9.80 4.77 23.97
CA GLY A 13 -8.65 5.66 24.18
C GLY A 13 -7.22 5.15 24.38
N GLN A 14 -6.89 3.85 24.32
CA GLN A 14 -5.53 3.38 24.66
C GLN A 14 -4.77 2.51 23.63
N SER A 15 -5.30 2.25 22.43
CA SER A 15 -4.61 1.34 21.47
C SER A 15 -3.92 2.03 20.27
N GLU A 16 -3.76 3.36 20.27
CA GLU A 16 -3.30 4.12 19.08
C GLU A 16 -1.78 4.20 18.88
N THR A 17 -0.95 3.31 19.46
CA THR A 17 0.52 3.42 19.33
C THR A 17 1.25 2.16 18.89
N GLN A 18 0.53 1.07 18.63
CA GLN A 18 1.15 -0.20 18.24
C GLN A 18 1.18 -0.34 16.72
N SER A 19 2.25 -0.96 16.20
CA SER A 19 2.34 -1.34 14.79
C SER A 19 1.17 -2.27 14.42
N PRO A 20 0.72 -2.26 13.15
CA PRO A 20 -0.39 -3.10 12.73
C PRO A 20 0.03 -4.56 12.89
N GLN A 21 -0.63 -5.26 13.81
CA GLN A 21 -0.48 -6.70 13.92
C GLN A 21 -1.43 -7.36 12.94
N LEU A 22 -0.88 -8.13 12.01
CA LEU A 22 -1.69 -8.76 10.97
C LEU A 22 -2.42 -9.98 11.53
N ASN A 23 -3.71 -10.09 11.23
CA ASN A 23 -4.45 -11.31 11.56
C ASN A 23 -3.91 -12.48 10.71
N PRO A 24 -3.53 -13.61 11.33
CA PRO A 24 -3.10 -14.79 10.61
C PRO A 24 -4.31 -15.43 9.93
N VAL A 25 -4.51 -15.14 8.64
CA VAL A 25 -5.63 -15.68 7.85
C VAL A 25 -5.08 -16.37 6.61
N PHE A 26 -5.53 -17.56 6.26
CA PHE A 26 -5.16 -18.20 5.01
C PHE A 26 -6.41 -18.63 4.27
N SER A 27 -6.58 -18.12 3.05
CA SER A 27 -7.76 -18.39 2.24
C SER A 27 -7.43 -19.26 1.05
N ILE A 28 -8.21 -20.29 0.80
CA ILE A 28 -8.13 -21.10 -0.43
C ILE A 28 -9.39 -20.91 -1.26
N LEU A 29 -9.26 -20.92 -2.58
CA LEU A 29 -10.38 -21.03 -3.50
C LEU A 29 -10.41 -22.45 -4.04
N VAL A 30 -11.54 -23.14 -3.91
CA VAL A 30 -11.76 -24.44 -4.56
C VAL A 30 -12.77 -24.25 -5.68
N ALA A 31 -12.44 -24.72 -6.87
CA ALA A 31 -13.33 -24.64 -8.03
C ALA A 31 -13.09 -25.80 -8.99
N GLY A 32 -14.10 -26.14 -9.80
CA GLY A 32 -13.91 -27.15 -10.83
C GLY A 32 -15.17 -27.47 -11.61
N HIS A 33 -15.22 -28.69 -12.13
CA HIS A 33 -16.30 -29.15 -13.01
C HIS A 33 -17.64 -29.28 -12.29
N ARG A 34 -18.70 -28.85 -12.99
CA ARG A 34 -20.09 -29.09 -12.56
C ARG A 34 -20.41 -30.59 -12.59
N GLN A 35 -21.39 -31.02 -11.79
CA GLN A 35 -21.75 -32.44 -11.66
C GLN A 35 -22.01 -33.13 -13.01
N GLN A 36 -22.65 -32.44 -13.96
CA GLN A 36 -22.92 -32.99 -15.30
C GLN A 36 -21.63 -33.37 -16.05
N ARG A 37 -20.57 -32.55 -15.95
CA ARG A 37 -19.29 -32.80 -16.60
C ARG A 37 -18.47 -33.86 -15.85
N LEU A 38 -18.54 -33.89 -14.53
CA LEU A 38 -17.98 -34.97 -13.71
C LEU A 38 -18.57 -36.33 -14.10
N THR A 39 -19.90 -36.44 -14.15
CA THR A 39 -20.59 -37.68 -14.52
C THR A 39 -20.23 -38.15 -15.94
N ARG A 40 -20.09 -37.23 -16.91
CA ARG A 40 -19.61 -37.57 -18.27
C ARG A 40 -18.20 -38.16 -18.30
N ASN A 41 -17.36 -37.84 -17.31
CA ASN A 41 -16.02 -38.38 -17.17
C ASN A 41 -15.96 -39.59 -16.22
N GLY A 42 -17.11 -40.16 -15.83
CA GLY A 42 -17.19 -41.33 -14.95
C GLY A 42 -17.14 -41.01 -13.45
N PHE A 43 -17.15 -39.72 -13.07
CA PHE A 43 -17.21 -39.26 -11.67
C PHE A 43 -18.66 -38.99 -11.25
N GLY A 44 -19.53 -39.98 -11.47
CA GLY A 44 -20.94 -39.89 -11.07
C GLY A 44 -21.12 -39.96 -9.55
N PRO A 45 -22.28 -39.52 -9.02
CA PRO A 45 -22.60 -39.71 -7.60
C PRO A 45 -22.51 -41.19 -7.23
N CYS A 46 -21.88 -41.49 -6.08
CA CYS A 46 -21.65 -42.85 -5.58
C CYS A 46 -20.74 -43.76 -6.44
N SER A 47 -19.97 -43.20 -7.38
CA SER A 47 -18.91 -43.95 -8.07
C SER A 47 -17.64 -44.04 -7.23
N ASP A 48 -16.89 -45.14 -7.37
CA ASP A 48 -15.57 -45.29 -6.74
C ASP A 48 -14.64 -44.14 -7.12
N LYS A 49 -14.69 -43.68 -8.38
CA LYS A 49 -13.97 -42.50 -8.87
C LYS A 49 -14.30 -41.22 -8.09
N GLN A 50 -15.58 -40.97 -7.81
CA GLN A 50 -16.02 -39.82 -7.03
C GLN A 50 -15.56 -39.92 -5.57
N GLN A 51 -15.54 -41.14 -5.00
CA GLN A 51 -15.00 -41.37 -3.67
C GLN A 51 -13.48 -41.14 -3.62
N CYS A 52 -12.73 -41.62 -4.62
CA CYS A 52 -11.30 -41.34 -4.77
C CYS A 52 -11.04 -39.84 -4.94
N LEU A 53 -11.84 -39.12 -5.73
CA LEU A 53 -11.75 -37.67 -5.85
C LEU A 53 -12.00 -36.97 -4.51
N THR A 54 -13.02 -37.41 -3.76
CA THR A 54 -13.36 -36.87 -2.43
C THR A 54 -12.23 -37.06 -1.44
N GLN A 55 -11.68 -38.28 -1.35
CA GLN A 55 -10.57 -38.62 -0.47
C GLN A 55 -9.30 -37.84 -0.86
N CYS A 56 -9.00 -37.74 -2.16
CA CYS A 56 -7.85 -36.99 -2.66
C CYS A 56 -7.98 -35.50 -2.34
N LEU A 57 -9.14 -34.89 -2.60
CA LEU A 57 -9.39 -33.49 -2.27
C LEU A 57 -9.31 -33.25 -0.76
N GLN A 58 -9.90 -34.12 0.07
CA GLN A 58 -9.82 -34.03 1.52
C GLN A 58 -8.36 -34.10 2.02
N GLY A 59 -7.57 -35.05 1.51
CA GLY A 59 -6.15 -35.17 1.84
C GLY A 59 -5.35 -33.93 1.45
N LEU A 60 -5.59 -33.38 0.26
CA LEU A 60 -4.95 -32.13 -0.18
C LEU A 60 -5.30 -30.94 0.71
N LEU A 61 -6.58 -30.78 1.04
CA LEU A 61 -7.03 -29.70 1.93
C LEU A 61 -6.36 -29.81 3.31
N GLY A 62 -6.26 -31.01 3.87
CA GLY A 62 -5.54 -31.24 5.12
C GLY A 62 -4.06 -30.86 5.06
N GLN A 63 -3.34 -31.24 4.00
CA GLN A 63 -1.92 -30.89 3.84
C GLN A 63 -1.70 -29.39 3.61
N VAL A 64 -2.57 -28.74 2.85
CA VAL A 64 -2.53 -27.28 2.65
C VAL A 64 -2.75 -26.54 3.95
N HIS A 65 -3.75 -26.97 4.75
CA HIS A 65 -4.00 -26.43 6.09
C HIS A 65 -2.74 -26.53 6.96
N GLN A 66 -2.15 -27.74 7.06
CA GLN A 66 -0.96 -27.99 7.87
C GLN A 66 0.24 -27.14 7.42
N ALA A 67 0.47 -26.99 6.11
CA ALA A 67 1.56 -26.17 5.60
C ALA A 67 1.39 -24.68 5.93
N ALA A 68 0.16 -24.16 5.88
CA ALA A 68 -0.14 -22.78 6.24
C ALA A 68 -0.04 -22.56 7.77
N GLU A 69 -0.51 -23.51 8.57
CA GLU A 69 -0.37 -23.49 10.04
C GLU A 69 1.10 -23.47 10.47
N GLN A 70 1.94 -24.33 9.88
CA GLN A 70 3.39 -24.34 10.11
C GLN A 70 4.03 -22.99 9.75
N ALA A 71 3.63 -22.38 8.63
CA ALA A 71 4.13 -21.07 8.24
C ALA A 71 3.74 -19.99 9.27
N PHE A 72 2.48 -19.95 9.74
CA PHE A 72 2.09 -19.00 10.78
C PHE A 72 2.83 -19.21 12.10
N MET A 73 3.08 -20.47 12.50
CA MET A 73 3.89 -20.76 13.68
C MET A 73 5.32 -20.21 13.56
N GLN A 74 5.95 -20.36 12.39
CA GLN A 74 7.27 -19.79 12.13
C GLN A 74 7.26 -18.25 12.15
N GLY A 75 6.19 -17.64 11.64
CA GLY A 75 6.00 -16.18 11.58
C GLY A 75 5.38 -15.55 12.83
N ALA A 76 5.14 -16.30 13.91
CA ALA A 76 4.32 -15.88 15.04
C ALA A 76 4.77 -14.59 15.74
N ALA A 77 6.04 -14.20 15.57
CA ALA A 77 6.58 -12.96 16.12
C ALA A 77 6.03 -11.68 15.44
N LEU A 78 5.58 -11.76 14.18
CA LEU A 78 5.09 -10.60 13.41
C LEU A 78 3.57 -10.61 13.18
N TYR A 79 2.93 -11.77 13.29
CA TYR A 79 1.47 -11.88 13.26
C TYR A 79 0.84 -11.50 14.60
N SER A 80 -0.46 -11.18 14.59
CA SER A 80 -1.23 -10.99 15.82
C SER A 80 -1.31 -12.30 16.60
N LYS A 81 -1.43 -12.20 17.93
CA LYS A 81 -1.54 -13.37 18.81
C LYS A 81 -2.88 -14.11 18.69
N ARG A 82 -3.73 -13.74 17.73
CA ARG A 82 -5.00 -14.42 17.46
C ARG A 82 -4.71 -15.79 16.83
N PRO A 83 -5.54 -16.81 17.05
CA PRO A 83 -5.39 -18.09 16.37
C PRO A 83 -5.50 -17.90 14.85
N PRO A 84 -4.73 -18.66 14.05
CA PRO A 84 -4.88 -18.67 12.60
C PRO A 84 -6.29 -19.03 12.16
N VAL A 85 -6.80 -18.31 11.17
CA VAL A 85 -8.10 -18.54 10.56
C VAL A 85 -7.91 -19.09 9.16
N PHE A 86 -8.49 -20.25 8.87
CA PHE A 86 -8.42 -20.89 7.56
C PHE A 86 -9.78 -20.79 6.88
N ARG A 87 -9.83 -20.21 5.67
CA ARG A 87 -11.07 -19.99 4.93
C ARG A 87 -11.08 -20.77 3.62
N LEU A 88 -12.18 -21.45 3.34
CA LEU A 88 -12.45 -22.09 2.05
C LEU A 88 -13.50 -21.27 1.32
N LEU A 89 -13.07 -20.65 0.22
CA LEU A 89 -13.92 -19.95 -0.75
C LEU A 89 -14.35 -20.94 -1.83
N THR A 90 -15.64 -21.00 -2.14
CA THR A 90 -16.17 -21.81 -3.23
C THR A 90 -17.45 -21.19 -3.78
N GLY A 91 -17.92 -21.70 -4.92
CA GLY A 91 -19.25 -21.41 -5.42
C GLY A 91 -20.34 -22.26 -4.79
N GLU A 92 -21.57 -22.05 -5.26
CA GLU A 92 -22.73 -22.87 -4.91
C GLU A 92 -23.11 -23.85 -6.04
N ALA A 93 -22.26 -24.03 -7.06
CA ALA A 93 -22.59 -24.93 -8.16
C ALA A 93 -22.56 -26.40 -7.71
N SER A 94 -23.28 -27.27 -8.42
CA SER A 94 -23.18 -28.72 -8.21
C SER A 94 -21.82 -29.26 -8.64
N GLY A 95 -21.40 -30.42 -8.12
CA GLY A 95 -20.13 -31.06 -8.46
C GLY A 95 -19.02 -30.65 -7.49
N VAL A 96 -17.92 -30.10 -8.02
CA VAL A 96 -16.72 -29.78 -7.22
C VAL A 96 -16.99 -28.74 -6.15
N ASP A 97 -17.74 -27.68 -6.48
CA ASP A 97 -18.07 -26.60 -5.53
C ASP A 97 -18.84 -27.14 -4.31
N GLN A 98 -19.84 -28.00 -4.55
CA GLN A 98 -20.61 -28.69 -3.51
C GLN A 98 -19.75 -29.67 -2.70
N LEU A 99 -18.84 -30.40 -3.35
CA LEU A 99 -17.91 -31.30 -2.67
C LEU A 99 -16.94 -30.54 -1.77
N ALA A 100 -16.43 -29.40 -2.23
CA ALA A 100 -15.55 -28.55 -1.44
C ALA A 100 -16.27 -28.00 -0.20
N ALA A 101 -17.51 -27.58 -0.37
CA ALA A 101 -18.36 -27.11 0.73
C ALA A 101 -18.59 -28.20 1.80
N SER A 102 -18.83 -29.45 1.39
CA SER A 102 -19.04 -30.56 2.33
C SER A 102 -17.77 -30.96 3.11
N LEU A 103 -16.59 -30.71 2.52
CA LEU A 103 -15.29 -31.01 3.14
C LEU A 103 -14.72 -29.87 4.00
N ALA A 104 -15.26 -28.65 3.88
CA ALA A 104 -14.69 -27.47 4.53
C ALA A 104 -14.53 -27.65 6.05
N SER A 105 -15.63 -27.98 6.75
CA SER A 105 -15.64 -28.10 8.21
C SER A 105 -14.78 -29.28 8.71
N SER A 106 -14.83 -30.43 8.03
CA SER A 106 -14.02 -31.61 8.42
C SER A 106 -12.53 -31.40 8.22
N CYS A 107 -12.14 -30.47 7.34
CA CYS A 107 -10.76 -30.07 7.10
C CYS A 107 -10.32 -28.83 7.89
N GLY A 108 -11.15 -28.32 8.82
CA GLY A 108 -10.82 -27.17 9.66
C GLY A 108 -10.97 -25.80 9.00
N TYR A 109 -11.70 -25.70 7.88
CA TYR A 109 -11.92 -24.44 7.18
C TYR A 109 -13.28 -23.81 7.51
N GLN A 110 -13.28 -22.49 7.62
CA GLN A 110 -14.47 -21.64 7.57
C GLN A 110 -14.95 -21.51 6.14
N LEU A 111 -16.18 -21.94 5.86
CA LEU A 111 -16.76 -21.89 4.52
C LEU A 111 -17.25 -20.48 4.19
N SER A 112 -16.94 -19.99 3.00
CA SER A 112 -17.60 -18.81 2.43
C SER A 112 -17.96 -19.00 0.97
N TYR A 113 -19.16 -18.55 0.59
CA TYR A 113 -19.67 -18.65 -0.75
C TYR A 113 -19.54 -17.35 -1.53
N ILE A 114 -19.16 -17.48 -2.81
CA ILE A 114 -19.29 -16.42 -3.80
C ILE A 114 -20.01 -16.95 -5.04
N SER A 115 -21.26 -16.54 -5.23
CA SER A 115 -22.12 -17.00 -6.31
C SER A 115 -22.45 -15.88 -7.29
N ALA A 116 -22.67 -16.28 -8.54
CA ALA A 116 -23.10 -15.36 -9.60
C ALA A 116 -24.57 -14.97 -9.41
N GLN A 117 -25.42 -15.96 -9.11
CA GLN A 117 -26.86 -15.84 -8.95
C GLN A 117 -27.28 -16.35 -7.58
N GLU A 118 -28.39 -15.84 -7.08
CA GLU A 118 -29.06 -16.39 -5.91
C GLU A 118 -29.59 -17.79 -6.27
N GLN A 119 -29.21 -18.80 -5.48
CA GLN A 119 -29.73 -20.14 -5.66
C GLN A 119 -30.87 -20.39 -4.66
N THR A 120 -32.02 -20.80 -5.20
CA THR A 120 -33.23 -21.14 -4.42
C THR A 120 -33.08 -22.41 -3.57
N GLN A 121 -32.02 -23.21 -3.74
CA GLN A 121 -31.75 -24.37 -2.89
C GLN A 121 -30.94 -23.99 -1.64
N VAL A 122 -31.72 -23.64 -0.63
CA VAL A 122 -31.42 -23.39 0.79
C VAL A 122 -30.31 -24.29 1.39
N ASP A 123 -29.33 -23.64 2.04
CA ASP A 123 -28.52 -24.08 3.19
C ASP A 123 -28.15 -25.57 3.33
N ARG A 124 -27.50 -26.16 2.31
CA ARG A 124 -26.92 -27.51 2.51
C ARG A 124 -25.77 -27.55 3.51
N PHE A 125 -24.97 -26.47 3.57
CA PHE A 125 -23.82 -26.37 4.47
C PHE A 125 -23.76 -24.98 5.09
N PRO A 126 -23.57 -24.86 6.41
CA PRO A 126 -23.46 -23.57 7.07
C PRO A 126 -22.19 -22.85 6.59
N ALA A 127 -22.35 -21.64 6.08
CA ALA A 127 -21.25 -20.77 5.69
C ALA A 127 -21.21 -19.56 6.61
N GLU A 128 -20.00 -19.08 6.89
CA GLU A 128 -19.85 -17.85 7.68
C GLU A 128 -20.24 -16.61 6.89
N ARG A 129 -20.00 -16.64 5.57
CA ARG A 129 -20.32 -15.55 4.65
C ARG A 129 -20.80 -16.10 3.32
N ARG A 130 -21.84 -15.49 2.78
CA ARG A 130 -22.45 -15.76 1.49
C ARG A 130 -22.58 -14.46 0.74
N LEU A 131 -21.93 -14.40 -0.41
CA LEU A 131 -21.88 -13.24 -1.27
C LEU A 131 -22.52 -13.60 -2.61
N VAL A 132 -23.58 -12.88 -2.98
CA VAL A 132 -24.25 -13.03 -4.28
C VAL A 132 -23.97 -11.80 -5.13
N ILE A 133 -23.45 -12.01 -6.34
CA ILE A 133 -23.19 -10.88 -7.25
C ILE A 133 -24.48 -10.37 -7.90
N GLY A 134 -25.49 -11.23 -8.06
CA GLY A 134 -26.79 -10.87 -8.63
C GLY A 134 -26.76 -10.79 -10.16
N MET A 135 -25.93 -11.59 -10.82
CA MET A 135 -25.78 -11.66 -12.26
C MET A 135 -27.05 -12.17 -12.94
N HIS A 136 -27.49 -11.48 -13.99
CA HIS A 136 -28.64 -11.89 -14.79
C HIS A 136 -28.29 -11.89 -16.27
N ALA A 137 -28.79 -12.88 -17.00
CA ALA A 137 -28.60 -12.95 -18.44
C ALA A 137 -29.38 -11.81 -19.14
N PRO A 138 -28.92 -11.34 -20.31
CA PRO A 138 -29.60 -10.28 -21.06
C PRO A 138 -31.02 -10.64 -21.49
N ALA A 139 -31.29 -11.94 -21.68
CA ALA A 139 -32.60 -12.50 -21.99
C ALA A 139 -33.01 -13.48 -20.88
N ALA A 140 -34.28 -13.41 -20.45
CA ALA A 140 -34.80 -14.20 -19.32
C ALA A 140 -34.64 -15.73 -19.49
N ASP A 141 -34.64 -16.22 -20.73
CA ASP A 141 -34.57 -17.65 -21.05
C ASP A 141 -33.16 -18.17 -21.31
N GLN A 142 -32.13 -17.33 -21.21
CA GLN A 142 -30.75 -17.73 -21.47
C GLN A 142 -29.97 -17.98 -20.17
N PRO A 143 -29.20 -19.08 -20.07
CA PRO A 143 -28.26 -19.24 -18.97
C PRO A 143 -27.14 -18.19 -19.07
N LEU A 144 -26.55 -17.84 -17.92
CA LEU A 144 -25.36 -17.01 -17.89
C LEU A 144 -24.24 -17.61 -18.75
N SER A 145 -23.58 -16.76 -19.53
CA SER A 145 -22.44 -17.14 -20.32
C SER A 145 -21.22 -17.40 -19.43
N GLN A 146 -20.20 -18.05 -19.98
CA GLN A 146 -18.95 -18.26 -19.26
C GLN A 146 -18.19 -16.94 -19.02
N ASP A 147 -18.38 -15.95 -19.90
CA ASP A 147 -17.83 -14.61 -19.73
C ASP A 147 -18.51 -13.89 -18.55
N ASP A 148 -19.80 -14.12 -18.32
CA ASP A 148 -20.49 -13.55 -17.16
C ASP A 148 -19.89 -14.06 -15.84
N HIS A 149 -19.55 -15.35 -15.77
CA HIS A 149 -18.92 -15.95 -14.59
C HIS A 149 -17.47 -15.47 -14.33
N SER A 150 -16.79 -14.88 -15.32
CA SER A 150 -15.38 -14.48 -15.20
C SER A 150 -15.14 -13.50 -14.03
N LEU A 151 -16.07 -12.56 -13.86
CA LEU A 151 -16.02 -11.55 -12.81
C LEU A 151 -16.14 -12.16 -11.41
N ARG A 152 -16.99 -13.18 -11.24
CA ARG A 152 -17.11 -13.94 -9.99
C ARG A 152 -15.80 -14.64 -9.67
N ASP A 153 -15.21 -15.29 -10.66
CA ASP A 153 -13.96 -16.04 -10.53
C ASP A 153 -12.77 -15.12 -10.22
N GLU A 154 -12.68 -13.96 -10.88
CA GLU A 154 -11.66 -12.95 -10.63
C GLU A 154 -11.74 -12.36 -9.21
N LEU A 155 -12.96 -12.13 -8.71
CA LEU A 155 -13.19 -11.66 -7.35
C LEU A 155 -12.80 -12.73 -6.34
N ALA A 156 -13.26 -13.97 -6.52
CA ALA A 156 -12.92 -15.09 -5.66
C ALA A 156 -11.39 -15.28 -5.55
N LEU A 157 -10.68 -15.22 -6.68
CA LEU A 157 -9.22 -15.29 -6.72
C LEU A 157 -8.54 -14.13 -5.97
N SER A 158 -9.17 -12.97 -5.87
CA SER A 158 -8.59 -11.81 -5.17
C SER A 158 -8.57 -12.01 -3.65
N PHE A 159 -9.48 -12.82 -3.11
CA PHE A 159 -9.58 -13.14 -1.68
C PHE A 159 -8.87 -14.44 -1.27
N ALA A 160 -8.32 -15.19 -2.23
CA ALA A 160 -7.62 -16.45 -1.99
C ALA A 160 -6.10 -16.29 -2.04
N ASP A 161 -5.37 -16.94 -1.15
CA ASP A 161 -3.92 -17.14 -1.23
C ASP A 161 -3.57 -18.23 -2.27
N LEU A 162 -4.40 -19.27 -2.38
CA LEU A 162 -4.16 -20.46 -3.21
C LEU A 162 -5.43 -20.92 -3.94
N LEU A 163 -5.29 -21.41 -5.17
CA LEU A 163 -6.36 -22.06 -5.94
C LEU A 163 -6.18 -23.58 -5.92
N VAL A 164 -7.24 -24.32 -5.57
CA VAL A 164 -7.38 -25.76 -5.80
C VAL A 164 -8.38 -25.96 -6.94
N ALA A 165 -7.90 -26.45 -8.08
CA ALA A 165 -8.69 -26.62 -9.29
C ALA A 165 -8.88 -28.11 -9.61
N VAL A 166 -10.11 -28.54 -9.91
CA VAL A 166 -10.41 -29.88 -10.43
C VAL A 166 -10.77 -29.80 -11.92
N TRP A 167 -9.95 -30.40 -12.78
CA TRP A 167 -10.08 -30.23 -14.23
C TRP A 167 -9.72 -31.50 -15.00
N ASP A 168 -10.43 -31.76 -16.10
CA ASP A 168 -10.31 -32.97 -16.93
C ASP A 168 -9.38 -32.78 -18.13
N THR A 169 -8.80 -31.59 -18.30
CA THR A 169 -7.89 -31.23 -19.42
C THR A 169 -8.50 -31.43 -20.82
N ARG A 170 -9.82 -31.60 -20.92
CA ARG A 170 -10.55 -31.77 -22.19
C ARG A 170 -11.11 -30.43 -22.64
N GLU A 171 -10.26 -29.62 -23.26
CA GLU A 171 -10.68 -28.34 -23.87
C GLU A 171 -10.72 -28.45 -25.40
N PRO A 172 -11.53 -27.61 -26.08
CA PRO A 172 -11.31 -27.32 -27.48
C PRO A 172 -9.95 -26.62 -27.67
N LEU A 173 -9.54 -26.37 -28.93
CA LEU A 173 -8.24 -25.78 -29.27
C LEU A 173 -7.92 -24.49 -28.48
N ILE A 174 -8.96 -23.72 -28.14
CA ILE A 174 -8.88 -22.55 -27.28
C ILE A 174 -9.54 -22.87 -25.94
N VAL A 175 -8.91 -22.50 -24.84
CA VAL A 175 -9.47 -22.61 -23.49
C VAL A 175 -10.80 -21.87 -23.39
N THR A 176 -11.88 -22.63 -23.18
CA THR A 176 -13.25 -22.09 -23.08
C THR A 176 -13.90 -22.39 -21.75
N SER A 177 -13.47 -23.44 -21.02
CA SER A 177 -14.06 -23.74 -19.71
C SER A 177 -13.69 -22.71 -18.64
N GLY A 178 -14.62 -22.49 -17.72
CA GLY A 178 -14.42 -21.62 -16.56
C GLY A 178 -13.21 -22.02 -15.71
N THR A 179 -13.05 -23.31 -15.42
CA THR A 179 -11.92 -23.80 -14.62
C THR A 179 -10.58 -23.50 -15.27
N ALA A 180 -10.43 -23.75 -16.57
CA ALA A 180 -9.18 -23.48 -17.28
C ALA A 180 -8.88 -21.98 -17.38
N ARG A 181 -9.90 -21.13 -17.57
CA ARG A 181 -9.75 -19.67 -17.49
C ARG A 181 -9.33 -19.21 -16.10
N MET A 182 -9.90 -19.78 -15.05
CA MET A 182 -9.53 -19.48 -13.65
C MET A 182 -8.09 -19.88 -13.34
N ILE A 183 -7.65 -21.06 -13.81
CA ILE A 183 -6.25 -21.49 -13.72
C ILE A 183 -5.35 -20.47 -14.43
N ARG A 184 -5.67 -20.09 -15.67
CA ARG A 184 -4.92 -19.08 -16.43
C ARG A 184 -4.80 -17.77 -15.66
N THR A 185 -5.92 -17.25 -15.13
CA THR A 185 -5.94 -16.00 -14.35
C THR A 185 -5.11 -16.13 -13.06
N ALA A 186 -5.16 -17.27 -12.37
CA ALA A 186 -4.33 -17.51 -11.19
C ALA A 186 -2.83 -17.51 -11.53
N LEU A 187 -2.43 -18.14 -12.64
CA LEU A 187 -1.04 -18.14 -13.11
C LEU A 187 -0.55 -16.73 -13.48
N LEU A 188 -1.38 -15.94 -14.19
CA LEU A 188 -1.07 -14.54 -14.52
C LEU A 188 -0.92 -13.66 -13.27
N ARG A 189 -1.68 -13.96 -12.20
CA ARG A 189 -1.54 -13.33 -10.89
C ARG A 189 -0.43 -13.93 -10.02
N ARG A 190 0.32 -14.91 -10.54
CA ARG A 190 1.38 -15.65 -9.83
C ARG A 190 0.90 -16.28 -8.52
N LYS A 191 -0.31 -16.83 -8.53
CA LYS A 191 -0.85 -17.58 -7.39
C LYS A 191 -0.49 -19.06 -7.51
N PRO A 192 -0.27 -19.77 -6.39
CA PRO A 192 -0.17 -21.22 -6.41
C PRO A 192 -1.50 -21.83 -6.86
N VAL A 193 -1.38 -22.84 -7.71
CA VAL A 193 -2.48 -23.63 -8.23
C VAL A 193 -2.17 -25.09 -7.98
N LEU A 194 -2.97 -25.72 -7.12
CA LEU A 194 -3.04 -27.18 -6.98
C LEU A 194 -4.09 -27.69 -7.96
N LEU A 195 -3.65 -28.47 -8.93
CA LEU A 195 -4.50 -29.02 -9.98
C LEU A 195 -4.73 -30.51 -9.73
N LEU A 196 -5.98 -30.88 -9.50
CA LEU A 196 -6.47 -32.26 -9.56
C LEU A 196 -6.88 -32.56 -11.00
N ARG A 197 -5.98 -33.20 -11.73
CA ARG A 197 -6.20 -33.60 -13.12
C ARG A 197 -6.97 -34.92 -13.18
N LEU A 198 -8.14 -34.88 -13.81
CA LEU A 198 -8.97 -36.05 -14.04
C LEU A 198 -8.58 -36.69 -15.37
N LEU A 199 -8.10 -37.93 -15.32
CA LEU A 199 -7.82 -38.75 -16.50
C LEU A 199 -8.94 -39.78 -16.68
N ALA A 200 -9.27 -40.08 -17.93
CA ALA A 200 -10.43 -40.93 -18.25
C ALA A 200 -10.17 -42.41 -17.94
N ASP A 201 -8.93 -42.83 -18.13
CA ASP A 201 -8.36 -44.16 -17.98
C ASP A 201 -7.90 -44.47 -16.55
N GLN A 202 -7.91 -43.48 -15.65
CA GLN A 202 -7.49 -43.65 -14.26
C GLN A 202 -8.67 -43.38 -13.30
N ASP A 203 -8.70 -44.12 -12.19
CA ASP A 203 -9.69 -43.90 -11.13
C ASP A 203 -9.26 -42.82 -10.13
N THR A 204 -7.94 -42.67 -9.97
CA THR A 204 -7.33 -41.69 -9.06
C THR A 204 -6.94 -40.42 -9.82
N PRO A 205 -7.37 -39.22 -9.37
CA PRO A 205 -6.88 -37.96 -9.90
C PRO A 205 -5.36 -37.82 -9.76
N GLN A 206 -4.71 -37.21 -10.76
CA GLN A 206 -3.32 -36.80 -10.63
C GLN A 206 -3.23 -35.46 -9.93
N VAL A 207 -2.31 -35.33 -8.98
CA VAL A 207 -2.02 -34.06 -8.30
C VAL A 207 -0.88 -33.36 -9.03
N LEU A 208 -1.12 -32.12 -9.46
CA LEU A 208 -0.09 -31.26 -10.02
C LEU A 208 -0.04 -29.94 -9.25
N LEU A 209 1.15 -29.35 -9.20
CA LEU A 209 1.38 -28.04 -8.59
C LEU A 209 2.25 -27.19 -9.50
N ASN A 210 1.89 -25.92 -9.66
CA ASN A 210 2.71 -24.99 -10.43
C ASN A 210 4.01 -24.62 -9.68
N ARG A 211 5.08 -24.40 -10.44
CA ARG A 211 6.40 -24.07 -9.89
C ARG A 211 6.63 -22.55 -9.88
N PRO A 212 7.10 -21.94 -8.77
CA PRO A 212 7.39 -20.50 -8.75
C PRO A 212 8.35 -20.06 -9.86
N SER A 213 9.40 -20.86 -10.09
CA SER A 213 10.43 -20.63 -11.11
C SER A 213 9.94 -20.71 -12.56
N ALA A 214 8.74 -21.26 -12.80
CA ALA A 214 8.11 -21.31 -14.12
C ALA A 214 7.33 -20.04 -14.47
N LEU A 215 6.98 -19.19 -13.48
CA LEU A 215 6.12 -18.01 -13.64
C LEU A 215 6.91 -16.73 -13.95
N THR A 216 7.87 -16.83 -14.87
CA THR A 216 8.69 -15.70 -15.35
C THR A 216 7.84 -14.70 -16.15
N ASP A 217 8.20 -13.41 -16.14
CA ASP A 217 7.50 -12.37 -16.92
C ASP A 217 7.34 -12.75 -18.40
N ALA A 218 8.38 -13.32 -19.03
CA ALA A 218 8.33 -13.71 -20.44
C ALA A 218 7.27 -14.79 -20.73
N ARG A 219 7.23 -15.86 -19.92
CA ARG A 219 6.22 -16.93 -20.07
C ARG A 219 4.82 -16.44 -19.73
N LEU A 220 4.67 -15.58 -18.73
CA LEU A 220 3.36 -15.00 -18.42
C LEU A 220 2.86 -14.07 -19.54
N LEU A 221 3.74 -13.29 -20.15
CA LEU A 221 3.41 -12.48 -21.31
C LEU A 221 3.01 -13.35 -22.51
N GLU A 222 3.71 -14.46 -22.73
CA GLU A 222 3.34 -15.47 -23.74
C GLU A 222 1.94 -16.05 -23.45
N LEU A 223 1.66 -16.42 -22.20
CA LEU A 223 0.34 -16.90 -21.77
C LEU A 223 -0.76 -15.84 -21.93
N GLU A 224 -0.42 -14.57 -21.72
CA GLU A 224 -1.34 -13.44 -21.86
C GLU A 224 -1.66 -13.14 -23.33
N ALA A 225 -0.62 -13.08 -24.16
CA ALA A 225 -0.70 -12.66 -25.56
C ALA A 225 -1.13 -13.77 -26.52
N LEU A 226 -0.73 -15.02 -26.27
CA LEU A 226 -1.09 -16.16 -27.11
C LEU A 226 -2.33 -16.84 -26.54
N SER A 227 -3.26 -17.24 -27.44
CA SER A 227 -4.40 -18.08 -27.05
C SER A 227 -3.86 -19.36 -26.42
N SER A 228 -4.15 -19.55 -25.13
CA SER A 228 -3.60 -20.65 -24.36
C SER A 228 -4.37 -21.93 -24.71
N ASP A 229 -3.64 -22.94 -25.19
CA ASP A 229 -4.14 -24.31 -25.27
C ASP A 229 -3.88 -25.05 -23.94
N THR A 230 -4.35 -26.29 -23.88
CA THR A 230 -4.21 -27.12 -22.67
C THR A 230 -2.75 -27.44 -22.36
N GLU A 231 -1.93 -27.71 -23.38
CA GLU A 231 -0.52 -28.06 -23.20
C GLU A 231 0.29 -26.89 -22.64
N SER A 232 0.06 -25.69 -23.17
CA SER A 232 0.69 -24.46 -22.69
C SER A 232 0.38 -24.19 -21.23
N LEU A 233 -0.87 -24.44 -20.78
CA LEU A 233 -1.23 -24.33 -19.37
C LEU A 233 -0.55 -25.40 -18.51
N LEU A 234 -0.53 -26.66 -18.95
CA LEU A 234 0.09 -27.76 -18.21
C LEU A 234 1.61 -27.61 -18.08
N ALA A 235 2.26 -26.87 -19.00
CA ALA A 235 3.70 -26.61 -18.97
C ALA A 235 4.19 -25.76 -17.77
N TYR A 236 3.26 -25.21 -16.96
CA TYR A 236 3.58 -24.52 -15.70
C TYR A 236 3.61 -25.46 -14.48
N PHE A 237 3.11 -26.68 -14.64
CA PHE A 237 2.91 -27.62 -13.55
C PHE A 237 3.99 -28.69 -13.50
N SER A 238 4.15 -29.29 -12.33
CA SER A 238 4.89 -30.54 -12.11
C SER A 238 3.95 -31.57 -11.47
N LEU A 239 4.03 -32.81 -11.95
CA LEU A 239 3.34 -33.94 -11.35
C LEU A 239 3.93 -34.21 -9.95
N ILE A 240 3.05 -34.46 -8.99
CA ILE A 240 3.38 -34.82 -7.63
C ILE A 240 3.09 -36.31 -7.46
N GLU A 241 4.14 -37.11 -7.31
CA GLU A 241 4.03 -38.57 -7.18
C GLU A 241 4.01 -39.01 -5.71
N GLN A 242 4.61 -38.20 -4.83
CA GLN A 242 4.80 -38.52 -3.41
C GLN A 242 4.30 -37.39 -2.52
N GLU A 243 3.72 -37.74 -1.38
CA GLU A 243 3.25 -36.80 -0.35
C GLU A 243 4.37 -35.90 0.19
N THR A 244 5.60 -36.41 0.26
CA THR A 244 6.78 -35.63 0.66
C THR A 244 7.09 -34.52 -0.33
N GLN A 245 6.96 -34.77 -1.64
CA GLN A 245 7.16 -33.76 -2.68
C GLN A 245 6.10 -32.65 -2.57
N LEU A 246 4.85 -33.03 -2.30
CA LEU A 246 3.77 -32.08 -2.08
C LEU A 246 4.05 -31.19 -0.87
N THR A 247 4.45 -31.79 0.25
CA THR A 247 4.74 -31.08 1.50
C THR A 247 5.86 -30.04 1.28
N VAL A 248 6.95 -30.42 0.62
CA VAL A 248 8.07 -29.51 0.33
C VAL A 248 7.63 -28.37 -0.58
N ALA A 249 6.87 -28.68 -1.64
CA ALA A 249 6.40 -27.65 -2.57
C ALA A 249 5.37 -26.71 -1.94
N LEU A 250 4.49 -27.21 -1.07
CA LEU A 250 3.57 -26.39 -0.28
C LEU A 250 4.32 -25.49 0.69
N GLN A 251 5.36 -26.00 1.37
CA GLN A 251 6.21 -25.19 2.25
C GLN A 251 6.94 -24.07 1.50
N GLU A 252 7.43 -24.32 0.29
CA GLU A 252 8.02 -23.27 -0.57
C GLU A 252 7.00 -22.16 -0.84
N TRP A 253 5.78 -22.53 -1.25
CA TRP A 253 4.70 -21.58 -1.54
C TRP A 253 4.19 -20.84 -0.31
N THR A 254 3.93 -21.51 0.80
CA THR A 254 3.45 -20.86 2.02
C THR A 254 4.52 -19.97 2.64
N SER A 255 5.81 -20.36 2.58
CA SER A 255 6.91 -19.48 2.98
C SER A 255 6.99 -18.23 2.10
N LEU A 256 6.78 -18.37 0.79
CA LEU A 256 6.79 -17.23 -0.14
C LEU A 256 5.61 -16.27 0.09
N LEU A 257 4.43 -16.80 0.36
CA LEU A 257 3.20 -16.02 0.52
C LEU A 257 3.03 -15.44 1.92
N LEU A 258 3.35 -16.19 2.96
CA LEU A 258 3.09 -15.80 4.36
C LEU A 258 4.35 -15.28 5.06
N LEU A 259 5.54 -15.69 4.62
CA LEU A 259 6.80 -15.39 5.30
C LEU A 259 7.86 -14.68 4.44
N PRO A 260 7.51 -13.73 3.55
CA PRO A 260 8.50 -13.09 2.67
C PRO A 260 9.52 -12.21 3.42
N PHE A 261 9.31 -11.95 4.71
CA PHE A 261 10.23 -11.21 5.59
C PHE A 261 11.30 -12.09 6.26
N MET A 262 11.20 -13.42 6.18
CA MET A 262 12.15 -14.33 6.84
C MET A 262 13.61 -14.10 6.44
N PRO A 263 13.95 -13.82 5.17
CA PRO A 263 15.33 -13.48 4.80
C PRO A 263 15.89 -12.27 5.57
N ALA A 264 15.05 -11.30 5.92
CA ALA A 264 15.45 -10.09 6.64
C ALA A 264 15.63 -10.31 8.14
N LEU A 265 14.96 -11.31 8.73
CA LEU A 265 15.16 -11.70 10.13
C LEU A 265 16.54 -12.34 10.36
N ASN A 266 17.15 -12.89 9.30
CA ASN A 266 18.49 -13.44 9.40
C ASN A 266 19.54 -12.32 9.56
N THR A 267 20.07 -12.20 10.77
CA THR A 267 21.11 -11.21 11.14
C THR A 267 22.45 -11.45 10.44
N GLN A 268 22.64 -12.63 9.84
CA GLN A 268 23.87 -12.99 9.14
C GLN A 268 23.88 -12.55 7.67
N THR A 269 22.79 -11.97 7.15
CA THR A 269 22.77 -11.45 5.78
C THR A 269 23.76 -10.29 5.63
N ALA A 270 24.39 -10.20 4.44
CA ALA A 270 25.33 -9.12 4.13
C ALA A 270 24.69 -7.73 4.28
N GLU A 271 23.39 -7.61 3.95
CA GLU A 271 22.59 -6.40 4.14
C GLU A 271 22.51 -6.02 5.64
N SER A 272 22.05 -6.94 6.49
CA SER A 272 21.91 -6.71 7.94
C SER A 272 23.25 -6.42 8.63
N GLN A 273 24.31 -7.15 8.29
CA GLN A 273 25.65 -6.91 8.80
C GLN A 273 26.16 -5.52 8.42
N ARG A 274 25.94 -5.10 7.17
CA ARG A 274 26.31 -3.76 6.69
C ARG A 274 25.53 -2.69 7.46
N LEU A 275 24.20 -2.82 7.56
CA LEU A 275 23.35 -1.87 8.29
C LEU A 275 23.72 -1.76 9.77
N THR A 276 23.99 -2.90 10.43
CA THR A 276 24.42 -2.92 11.84
C THR A 276 25.77 -2.24 12.01
N ARG A 277 26.74 -2.52 11.13
CA ARG A 277 28.05 -1.86 11.16
C ARG A 277 27.93 -0.34 11.02
N ILE A 278 27.09 0.12 10.10
CA ILE A 278 26.83 1.56 9.90
C ILE A 278 26.18 2.18 11.14
N ALA A 279 25.18 1.51 11.72
CA ALA A 279 24.48 2.00 12.91
C ALA A 279 25.39 2.06 14.15
N GLN A 280 26.37 1.17 14.24
CA GLN A 280 27.34 1.11 15.34
C GLN A 280 28.53 2.06 15.16
N GLN A 281 28.70 2.70 14.00
CA GLN A 281 29.82 3.60 13.74
C GLN A 281 29.79 4.81 14.69
N PRO A 282 30.80 4.99 15.57
CA PRO A 282 30.80 6.08 16.53
C PRO A 282 31.10 7.42 15.83
N SER A 283 30.40 8.47 16.23
CA SER A 283 30.69 9.84 15.79
C SER A 283 32.12 10.25 16.19
N LEU A 284 32.72 11.20 15.46
CA LEU A 284 34.07 11.70 15.76
C LEU A 284 34.19 12.18 17.22
N LEU A 285 33.19 12.91 17.71
CA LEU A 285 33.17 13.37 19.10
C LEU A 285 33.09 12.21 20.11
N SER A 286 32.28 11.19 19.82
CA SER A 286 32.20 9.99 20.67
C SER A 286 33.50 9.21 20.65
N PHE A 287 34.14 9.10 19.48
CA PHE A 287 35.45 8.47 19.32
C PHE A 287 36.52 9.19 20.15
N LEU A 288 36.63 10.52 20.00
CA LEU A 288 37.57 11.35 20.76
C LEU A 288 37.30 11.28 22.27
N TYR A 289 36.03 11.36 22.68
CA TYR A 289 35.63 11.26 24.08
C TYR A 289 35.99 9.90 24.70
N ARG A 290 35.76 8.79 23.99
CA ARG A 290 36.12 7.44 24.46
C ARG A 290 37.63 7.28 24.60
N TRP A 291 38.41 7.82 23.66
CA TRP A 291 39.88 7.85 23.76
C TRP A 291 40.36 8.70 24.94
N LEU A 292 39.77 9.87 25.14
CA LEU A 292 40.07 10.72 26.29
C LEU A 292 39.74 10.02 27.61
N LEU A 293 38.57 9.38 27.70
CA LEU A 293 38.16 8.61 28.88
C LEU A 293 39.11 7.43 29.15
N PHE A 294 39.51 6.71 28.10
CA PHE A 294 40.45 5.60 28.20
C PHE A 294 41.83 6.04 28.74
N LEU A 295 42.33 7.19 28.26
CA LEU A 295 43.58 7.78 28.73
C LEU A 295 43.47 8.28 30.18
N VAL A 296 42.38 8.97 30.52
CA VAL A 296 42.14 9.52 31.87
C VAL A 296 41.96 8.42 32.92
N LEU A 297 41.26 7.33 32.57
CA LEU A 297 41.04 6.20 33.47
C LEU A 297 42.20 5.18 33.47
N ALA A 298 43.38 5.56 32.96
CA ALA A 298 44.58 4.73 32.92
C ALA A 298 44.32 3.30 32.37
N GLY A 299 43.49 3.19 31.33
CA GLY A 299 43.18 1.91 30.68
C GLY A 299 42.17 1.02 31.41
N ARG A 300 41.53 1.48 32.50
CA ARG A 300 40.45 0.73 33.17
C ARG A 300 39.16 0.67 32.35
N ALA A 301 38.99 1.57 31.38
CA ALA A 301 37.87 1.54 30.44
C ALA A 301 38.18 0.59 29.26
N PRO A 302 37.16 0.03 28.58
CA PRO A 302 37.37 -0.78 27.39
C PRO A 302 38.10 0.03 26.30
N ARG A 303 39.12 -0.58 25.69
CA ARG A 303 39.95 0.06 24.66
C ARG A 303 39.06 0.47 23.47
N PRO A 304 39.01 1.77 23.11
CA PRO A 304 38.28 2.22 21.93
C PRO A 304 38.89 1.66 20.63
N PRO A 305 38.14 1.63 19.52
CA PRO A 305 38.66 1.18 18.24
C PRO A 305 39.89 2.00 17.82
N GLY A 306 40.83 1.34 17.12
CA GLY A 306 42.01 2.03 16.58
C GLY A 306 41.63 3.04 15.50
N LEU A 307 42.46 4.08 15.30
CA LEU A 307 42.20 5.13 14.29
C LEU A 307 41.96 4.55 12.89
N GLY A 308 42.74 3.54 12.46
CA GLY A 308 42.54 2.88 11.17
C GLY A 308 41.16 2.22 11.03
N SER A 309 40.71 1.49 12.06
CA SER A 309 39.37 0.90 12.07
C SER A 309 38.26 1.94 12.09
N TRP A 310 38.48 3.06 12.80
CA TRP A 310 37.52 4.15 12.84
C TRP A 310 37.43 4.86 11.48
N LEU A 311 38.58 5.15 10.84
CA LEU A 311 38.65 5.78 9.51
C LEU A 311 38.03 4.89 8.44
N SER A 312 38.28 3.58 8.48
CA SER A 312 37.65 2.62 7.57
C SER A 312 36.13 2.60 7.75
N GLY A 313 35.64 2.51 8.99
CA GLY A 313 34.21 2.57 9.28
C GLY A 313 33.57 3.93 8.93
N ALA A 314 34.29 5.03 9.14
CA ALA A 314 33.85 6.37 8.74
C ALA A 314 33.80 6.52 7.22
N GLY A 315 34.73 5.92 6.49
CA GLY A 315 34.72 5.85 5.03
C GLY A 315 33.55 5.03 4.48
N GLU A 316 33.27 3.87 5.07
CA GLU A 316 32.07 3.07 4.74
C GLU A 316 30.78 3.83 5.05
N TRP A 317 30.70 4.45 6.23
CA TRP A 317 29.57 5.28 6.65
C TRP A 317 29.35 6.44 5.68
N PHE A 318 30.42 7.16 5.29
CA PHE A 318 30.35 8.28 4.37
C PHE A 318 29.91 7.82 2.98
N ARG A 319 30.46 6.71 2.47
CA ARG A 319 30.03 6.11 1.20
C ARG A 319 28.55 5.77 1.21
N VAL A 320 28.06 5.18 2.31
CA VAL A 320 26.64 4.83 2.48
C VAL A 320 25.76 6.07 2.64
N MET A 321 26.24 7.13 3.28
CA MET A 321 25.49 8.38 3.40
C MET A 321 25.35 9.09 2.04
N LEU A 322 26.38 8.97 1.18
CA LEU A 322 26.33 9.49 -0.19
C LEU A 322 25.45 8.63 -1.11
N ASP A 323 25.58 7.31 -0.99
CA ASP A 323 24.87 6.29 -1.78
C ASP A 323 24.22 5.26 -0.84
N PRO A 324 23.04 5.57 -0.27
CA PRO A 324 22.36 4.69 0.65
C PRO A 324 21.93 3.41 -0.06
N PRO A 325 22.25 2.22 0.48
CA PRO A 325 21.90 0.97 -0.18
C PRO A 325 20.38 0.85 -0.29
N GLU A 326 19.89 0.46 -1.45
CA GLU A 326 18.49 0.08 -1.62
C GLU A 326 18.19 -1.10 -0.72
N ARG A 327 17.31 -0.89 0.26
CA ARG A 327 16.86 -1.96 1.16
C ARG A 327 16.09 -3.00 0.38
N SER A 328 16.32 -4.27 0.69
CA SER A 328 15.51 -5.34 0.09
C SER A 328 14.03 -5.19 0.50
N GLN A 329 13.12 -5.64 -0.36
CA GLN A 329 11.67 -5.55 -0.06
C GLN A 329 11.30 -6.37 1.18
N ALA A 330 12.02 -7.46 1.46
CA ALA A 330 11.87 -8.23 2.69
C ALA A 330 12.25 -7.40 3.93
N SER A 331 13.39 -6.69 3.89
CA SER A 331 13.84 -5.80 4.97
C SER A 331 12.88 -4.62 5.18
N ARG A 332 12.38 -4.03 4.09
CA ARG A 332 11.38 -2.97 4.13
C ARG A 332 10.05 -3.45 4.72
N LEU A 333 9.62 -4.66 4.39
CA LEU A 333 8.43 -5.27 4.99
C LEU A 333 8.62 -5.50 6.49
N LEU A 334 9.76 -6.07 6.89
CA LEU A 334 10.09 -6.27 8.30
C LEU A 334 10.09 -4.94 9.06
N GLU A 335 10.64 -3.88 8.48
CA GLU A 335 10.58 -2.53 9.02
C GLU A 335 9.13 -2.06 9.19
N ILE A 336 8.30 -2.12 8.14
CA ILE A 336 6.87 -1.74 8.19
C ILE A 336 6.13 -2.48 9.33
N LEU A 337 6.37 -3.79 9.51
CA LEU A 337 5.67 -4.60 10.52
C LEU A 337 6.20 -4.39 11.95
N SER A 338 7.50 -4.16 12.10
CA SER A 338 8.16 -4.01 13.41
C SER A 338 8.25 -2.58 13.90
N HIS A 339 8.12 -1.59 13.00
CA HIS A 339 8.34 -0.19 13.34
C HIS A 339 7.21 0.32 14.22
N LYS A 340 7.55 0.65 15.46
CA LYS A 340 6.65 1.35 16.37
C LYS A 340 6.27 2.69 15.75
N GLN A 341 5.03 3.12 15.98
CA GLN A 341 4.54 4.38 15.45
C GLN A 341 5.49 5.53 15.83
N ASP A 342 6.15 6.11 14.83
CA ASP A 342 7.01 7.27 15.05
C ASP A 342 6.17 8.45 15.52
N VAL A 343 6.48 8.92 16.72
CA VAL A 343 5.94 10.15 17.28
C VAL A 343 6.96 11.26 17.11
N LEU A 344 6.50 12.44 16.67
CA LEU A 344 7.34 13.63 16.59
C LEU A 344 7.91 13.95 17.98
N SER A 345 9.24 13.94 18.06
CA SER A 345 9.99 14.36 19.24
C SER A 345 9.62 15.81 19.63
N ARG A 346 9.87 16.21 20.88
CA ARG A 346 9.63 17.59 21.32
C ARG A 346 10.37 18.61 20.45
N ARG A 347 11.60 18.27 20.02
CA ARG A 347 12.41 19.10 19.13
C ARG A 347 11.75 19.27 17.75
N GLU A 348 11.34 18.17 17.13
CA GLU A 348 10.65 18.20 15.83
C GLU A 348 9.33 18.97 15.90
N ARG A 349 8.58 18.87 17.00
CA ARG A 349 7.37 19.68 17.19
C ARG A 349 7.64 21.18 17.27
N ILE A 350 8.73 21.58 17.94
CA ILE A 350 9.15 22.98 17.99
C ILE A 350 9.57 23.44 16.60
N ILE A 351 10.35 22.64 15.88
CA ILE A 351 10.79 22.93 14.51
C ILE A 351 9.58 23.09 13.58
N ALA A 352 8.63 22.15 13.61
CA ALA A 352 7.42 22.22 12.79
C ALA A 352 6.59 23.48 13.08
N ARG A 353 6.50 23.90 14.35
CA ARG A 353 5.82 25.15 14.73
C ARG A 353 6.56 26.38 14.23
N LEU A 354 7.89 26.40 14.39
CA LEU A 354 8.72 27.49 13.90
C LEU A 354 8.59 27.61 12.38
N HIS A 355 8.64 26.47 11.68
CA HIS A 355 8.42 26.42 10.24
C HIS A 355 7.04 26.98 9.86
N LEU A 356 5.96 26.49 10.48
CA LEU A 356 4.61 26.97 10.20
C LEU A 356 4.46 28.47 10.48
N PHE A 357 5.06 28.95 11.58
CA PHE A 357 5.09 30.36 11.95
C PHE A 357 5.85 31.21 10.91
N CYS A 358 7.08 30.83 10.57
CA CYS A 358 7.89 31.51 9.57
C CYS A 358 7.23 31.49 8.19
N SER A 359 6.65 30.35 7.78
CA SER A 359 5.90 30.27 6.52
C SER A 359 4.65 31.13 6.55
N ALA A 360 3.93 31.23 7.68
CA ALA A 360 2.74 32.07 7.80
C ALA A 360 3.08 33.56 7.72
N ILE A 361 4.19 33.98 8.35
CA ILE A 361 4.74 35.34 8.21
C ILE A 361 5.12 35.58 6.77
N ALA A 362 5.90 34.67 6.17
CA ALA A 362 6.35 34.79 4.79
C ALA A 362 5.18 34.90 3.83
N LYS A 363 4.06 34.20 4.07
CA LYS A 363 2.83 34.25 3.24
C LYS A 363 1.86 35.36 3.61
N LEU A 364 2.12 36.13 4.67
CA LEU A 364 1.19 37.10 5.26
C LEU A 364 -0.20 36.50 5.55
N ASN A 365 -0.27 35.23 5.97
CA ASN A 365 -1.54 34.54 6.24
C ASN A 365 -1.84 34.52 7.76
N PRO A 366 -2.72 35.40 8.26
CA PRO A 366 -3.01 35.49 9.70
C PRO A 366 -3.70 34.22 10.24
N ALA A 367 -4.40 33.45 9.41
CA ALA A 367 -5.03 32.21 9.83
C ALA A 367 -3.98 31.14 10.16
N ASP A 368 -2.96 30.99 9.29
CA ASP A 368 -1.87 30.03 9.50
C ASP A 368 -1.00 30.45 10.70
N LEU A 369 -0.83 31.76 10.90
CA LEU A 369 -0.10 32.30 12.05
C LEU A 369 -0.80 31.92 13.36
N ARG A 370 -2.13 32.09 13.43
CA ARG A 370 -2.93 31.64 14.58
C ARG A 370 -2.88 30.12 14.75
N ALA A 371 -2.86 29.36 13.65
CA ALA A 371 -2.74 27.91 13.70
C ALA A 371 -1.37 27.46 14.23
N ALA A 372 -0.28 28.16 13.90
CA ALA A 372 1.08 27.88 14.38
C ALA A 372 1.22 27.98 15.91
N LEU A 373 0.41 28.86 16.52
CA LEU A 373 0.37 29.06 17.96
C LEU A 373 -0.47 28.01 18.68
N ARG A 374 -1.36 27.31 17.97
CA ARG A 374 -2.18 26.25 18.56
C ARG A 374 -1.41 24.92 18.54
N PRO A 375 -1.61 24.05 19.56
CA PRO A 375 -1.12 22.69 19.46
C PRO A 375 -1.73 22.04 18.21
N PRO A 376 -0.93 21.25 17.44
CA PRO A 376 -1.48 20.55 16.29
C PRO A 376 -2.64 19.68 16.77
N GLY A 377 -3.78 19.78 16.09
CA GLY A 377 -4.88 18.85 16.31
C GLY A 377 -4.41 17.42 16.12
N ALA A 378 -5.08 16.47 16.79
CA ALA A 378 -4.88 15.06 16.52
C ALA A 378 -5.01 14.80 15.01
N PRO A 379 -4.17 13.92 14.42
CA PRO A 379 -4.33 13.54 13.03
C PRO A 379 -5.78 13.09 12.79
N ARG A 380 -6.33 13.47 11.65
CA ARG A 380 -7.69 13.10 11.26
C ARG A 380 -7.71 11.58 11.08
N GLY A 381 -8.29 10.87 12.04
CA GLY A 381 -8.41 9.42 11.99
C GLY A 381 -9.42 8.95 10.92
N TYR A 382 -9.46 7.64 10.71
CA TYR A 382 -10.32 6.89 9.79
C TYR A 382 -11.78 7.34 9.87
N HIS A 383 -12.29 7.58 11.08
CA HIS A 383 -13.66 8.03 11.33
C HIS A 383 -14.00 9.41 10.76
N GLN A 384 -13.01 10.29 10.48
CA GLN A 384 -13.24 11.57 9.82
C GLN A 384 -13.23 11.47 8.28
N VAL A 385 -12.78 10.33 7.75
CA VAL A 385 -12.90 9.95 6.33
C VAL A 385 -14.20 9.16 6.11
N MET A 386 -14.96 8.88 7.17
CA MET A 386 -16.27 8.26 7.03
C MET A 386 -17.25 9.30 6.47
N PRO A 387 -18.02 8.93 5.44
CA PRO A 387 -19.10 9.78 4.98
C PRO A 387 -20.05 10.03 6.15
N VAL A 388 -20.56 11.26 6.24
CA VAL A 388 -21.55 11.72 7.22
C VAL A 388 -22.74 10.75 7.39
N ARG A 389 -23.07 9.94 6.37
CA ARG A 389 -24.15 8.93 6.39
C ARG A 389 -23.65 7.48 6.52
N SER A 390 -22.63 7.22 7.33
CA SER A 390 -22.12 5.86 7.57
C SER A 390 -23.16 4.87 8.11
N GLU A 391 -24.26 5.35 8.70
CA GLU A 391 -25.39 4.53 9.14
C GLU A 391 -26.19 3.89 7.99
N GLN A 392 -26.13 4.49 6.79
CA GLN A 392 -26.83 3.99 5.59
C GLN A 392 -25.97 3.04 4.75
N HIS A 393 -24.75 2.73 5.19
CA HIS A 393 -23.84 1.85 4.45
C HIS A 393 -24.33 0.39 4.54
N PRO A 394 -24.41 -0.33 3.41
CA PRO A 394 -25.10 -1.63 3.36
C PRO A 394 -24.29 -2.77 4.00
N ILE A 395 -22.98 -2.58 4.15
CA ILE A 395 -22.07 -3.56 4.77
C ILE A 395 -21.55 -3.08 6.12
N HIS A 396 -21.22 -4.04 6.99
CA HIS A 396 -20.33 -3.78 8.12
C HIS A 396 -18.98 -3.30 7.61
N GLU A 397 -18.50 -2.17 8.15
CA GLU A 397 -17.21 -1.67 7.72
C GLU A 397 -16.11 -2.65 8.12
N PRO A 398 -15.23 -3.00 7.18
CA PRO A 398 -14.13 -3.90 7.47
C PRO A 398 -13.17 -3.31 8.51
N GLU A 399 -12.44 -4.16 9.24
CA GLU A 399 -11.41 -3.77 10.23
C GLU A 399 -10.14 -3.15 9.58
N LEU A 400 -10.31 -2.24 8.61
CA LEU A 400 -9.22 -1.52 7.93
C LEU A 400 -8.70 -0.35 8.77
N ALA A 401 -9.49 0.12 9.73
CA ALA A 401 -9.25 1.34 10.49
C ALA A 401 -7.86 1.36 11.16
N GLN A 402 -7.44 0.23 11.74
CA GLN A 402 -6.15 0.14 12.44
C GLN A 402 -4.98 0.38 11.48
N VAL A 403 -4.93 -0.36 10.36
CA VAL A 403 -3.83 -0.27 9.39
C VAL A 403 -3.85 1.09 8.68
N PHE A 404 -5.03 1.59 8.32
CA PHE A 404 -5.19 2.90 7.71
C PHE A 404 -4.70 4.02 8.64
N ASN A 405 -5.16 4.04 9.89
CA ASN A 405 -4.80 5.08 10.86
C ASN A 405 -3.31 5.11 11.11
N TRP A 406 -2.72 3.93 11.28
CA TRP A 406 -1.28 3.80 11.45
C TRP A 406 -0.53 4.32 10.22
N ALA A 407 -0.92 3.91 9.01
CA ALA A 407 -0.29 4.35 7.77
C ALA A 407 -0.42 5.88 7.58
N GLU A 408 -1.61 6.46 7.80
CA GLU A 408 -1.82 7.90 7.68
C GLU A 408 -1.01 8.69 8.73
N ALA A 409 -0.93 8.19 9.97
CA ALA A 409 -0.12 8.80 11.03
C ALA A 409 1.37 8.77 10.69
N GLN A 410 1.88 7.64 10.20
CA GLN A 410 3.27 7.53 9.74
C GLN A 410 3.55 8.41 8.53
N ALA A 411 2.66 8.39 7.52
CA ALA A 411 2.76 9.25 6.34
C ALA A 411 2.80 10.73 6.74
N SER A 412 1.98 11.14 7.69
CA SER A 412 1.97 12.50 8.23
C SER A 412 3.26 12.85 8.97
N CYS A 413 3.81 11.93 9.76
CA CYS A 413 5.04 12.12 10.51
C CYS A 413 6.25 12.28 9.57
N PHE A 414 6.48 11.32 8.68
CA PHE A 414 7.59 11.36 7.73
C PHE A 414 7.44 12.47 6.69
N GLY A 415 6.22 12.74 6.22
CA GLY A 415 5.95 13.84 5.31
C GLY A 415 6.17 15.22 5.94
N ARG A 416 6.01 15.37 7.25
CA ARG A 416 6.42 16.60 7.97
C ARG A 416 7.94 16.69 8.07
N ARG A 417 8.61 15.63 8.55
CA ARG A 417 10.08 15.61 8.63
C ARG A 417 10.75 15.97 7.31
N HIS A 418 10.29 15.38 6.22
CA HIS A 418 10.84 15.64 4.89
C HIS A 418 10.61 17.09 4.45
N ARG A 419 9.36 17.58 4.48
CA ARG A 419 9.05 18.96 4.06
C ARG A 419 9.72 20.00 4.96
N ASP A 420 9.57 19.88 6.28
CA ASP A 420 10.20 20.81 7.23
C ASP A 420 11.72 20.83 7.04
N GLY A 421 12.31 19.66 6.78
CA GLY A 421 13.72 19.50 6.47
C GLY A 421 14.18 20.26 5.23
N ILE A 422 13.46 20.11 4.13
CA ILE A 422 13.74 20.84 2.88
C ILE A 422 13.70 22.34 3.13
N TRP A 423 12.63 22.85 3.76
CA TRP A 423 12.51 24.27 4.08
C TRP A 423 13.67 24.77 4.96
N MET A 424 14.03 24.01 5.99
CA MET A 424 15.14 24.35 6.87
C MET A 424 16.47 24.42 6.12
N ILE A 425 16.75 23.49 5.21
CA ILE A 425 17.99 23.48 4.42
C ILE A 425 18.07 24.71 3.52
N TYR A 426 17.01 25.03 2.78
CA TYR A 426 16.99 26.19 1.89
C TYR A 426 17.11 27.51 2.66
N TYR A 427 16.44 27.65 3.80
CA TYR A 427 16.62 28.83 4.66
C TYR A 427 18.01 28.89 5.27
N ALA A 428 18.53 27.79 5.81
CA ALA A 428 19.87 27.75 6.38
C ALA A 428 20.93 28.15 5.34
N ALA A 429 20.76 27.76 4.07
CA ALA A 429 21.65 28.15 2.97
C ALA A 429 21.62 29.67 2.74
N ALA A 430 20.42 30.27 2.62
CA ALA A 430 20.28 31.72 2.48
C ALA A 430 20.86 32.48 3.69
N PHE A 431 20.62 31.99 4.91
CA PHE A 431 21.17 32.58 6.13
C PHE A 431 22.68 32.39 6.28
N ALA A 432 23.26 31.32 5.73
CA ALA A 432 24.71 31.14 5.70
C ALA A 432 25.36 32.25 4.85
N VAL A 433 24.77 32.54 3.68
CA VAL A 433 25.19 33.68 2.83
C VAL A 433 25.04 35.00 3.58
N PHE A 434 23.94 35.19 4.31
CA PHE A 434 23.78 36.38 5.17
C PHE A 434 24.90 36.49 6.21
N CYS A 435 25.24 35.40 6.90
CA CYS A 435 26.31 35.39 7.90
C CYS A 435 27.67 35.75 7.27
N ALA A 436 27.99 35.18 6.11
CA ALA A 436 29.21 35.50 5.38
C ALA A 436 29.31 37.01 5.06
N VAL A 437 28.22 37.59 4.54
CA VAL A 437 28.14 39.02 4.20
C VAL A 437 28.19 39.91 5.45
N ALA A 438 27.48 39.54 6.52
CA ALA A 438 27.49 40.26 7.78
C ALA A 438 28.89 40.26 8.43
N GLY A 439 29.62 39.14 8.33
CA GLY A 439 31.02 39.03 8.72
C GLY A 439 31.91 39.97 7.91
N ALA A 440 31.77 39.98 6.58
CA ALA A 440 32.54 40.88 5.71
C ALA A 440 32.29 42.37 6.00
N LEU A 441 31.07 42.73 6.42
CA LEU A 441 30.70 44.09 6.80
C LEU A 441 31.01 44.44 8.27
N SER A 442 31.55 43.50 9.05
CA SER A 442 31.73 43.66 10.50
C SER A 442 30.45 44.11 11.22
N LEU A 443 29.29 43.61 10.78
CA LEU A 443 27.99 43.96 11.34
C LEU A 443 27.95 43.58 12.83
N TRP A 444 27.33 44.43 13.65
CA TRP A 444 27.17 44.16 15.08
C TRP A 444 26.61 42.73 15.30
N PRO A 445 27.19 41.92 16.20
CA PRO A 445 28.15 42.26 17.25
C PRO A 445 29.64 42.07 16.88
N ALA A 446 29.98 41.82 15.60
CA ALA A 446 31.38 41.59 15.20
C ALA A 446 32.29 42.82 15.33
N ASN A 447 31.70 44.02 15.44
CA ASN A 447 32.41 45.26 15.76
C ASN A 447 32.82 45.38 17.24
N VAL A 448 32.36 44.47 18.12
CA VAL A 448 32.76 44.43 19.53
C VAL A 448 34.03 43.60 19.68
N SER A 449 35.02 44.13 20.39
CA SER A 449 36.29 43.43 20.68
C SER A 449 36.01 42.09 21.38
N GLY A 450 36.40 40.98 20.74
CA GLY A 450 36.22 39.61 21.23
C GLY A 450 35.15 38.78 20.49
N LEU A 451 34.29 39.39 19.67
CA LEU A 451 33.22 38.70 18.94
C LEU A 451 33.39 38.69 17.41
N ILE A 452 34.59 39.02 16.91
CA ILE A 452 34.90 39.14 15.47
C ILE A 452 34.51 37.87 14.68
N MET A 453 34.67 36.69 15.28
CA MET A 453 34.42 35.41 14.62
C MET A 453 32.97 34.91 14.67
N ILE A 454 32.04 35.66 15.28
CA ILE A 454 30.68 35.16 15.53
C ILE A 454 29.94 34.78 14.23
N TRP A 455 30.09 35.60 13.19
CA TRP A 455 29.43 35.38 11.89
C TRP A 455 30.05 34.21 11.13
N ALA A 456 31.38 34.10 11.11
CA ALA A 456 32.09 32.97 10.49
C ALA A 456 31.77 31.64 11.19
N VAL A 457 31.69 31.64 12.52
CA VAL A 457 31.26 30.47 13.29
C VAL A 457 29.80 30.12 12.98
N SER A 458 28.92 31.12 12.89
CA SER A 458 27.50 30.91 12.56
C SER A 458 27.32 30.33 11.16
N GLU A 459 28.03 30.86 10.16
CA GLU A 459 28.07 30.32 8.80
C GLU A 459 28.53 28.85 8.80
N PHE A 460 29.65 28.56 9.44
CA PHE A 460 30.17 27.19 9.54
C PHE A 460 29.16 26.24 10.21
N LEU A 461 28.48 26.68 11.28
CA LEU A 461 27.46 25.90 11.95
C LEU A 461 26.24 25.64 11.05
N LEU A 462 25.81 26.62 10.25
CA LEU A 462 24.73 26.45 9.27
C LEU A 462 25.11 25.49 8.14
N LEU A 463 26.32 25.62 7.58
CA LEU A 463 26.82 24.70 6.55
C LEU A 463 26.93 23.27 7.08
N ARG A 464 27.49 23.11 8.29
CA ARG A 464 27.52 21.81 8.98
C ARG A 464 26.11 21.25 9.21
N PHE A 465 25.16 22.10 9.59
CA PHE A 465 23.77 21.71 9.78
C PHE A 465 23.15 21.20 8.48
N ILE A 466 23.31 21.93 7.36
CA ILE A 466 22.80 21.54 6.04
C ILE A 466 23.33 20.17 5.63
N VAL A 467 24.65 20.00 5.62
CA VAL A 467 25.29 18.74 5.21
C VAL A 467 24.87 17.61 6.14
N GLY A 468 24.94 17.81 7.45
CA GLY A 468 24.55 16.79 8.42
C GLY A 468 23.08 16.36 8.29
N TYR A 469 22.18 17.31 8.03
CA TYR A 469 20.76 17.05 7.89
C TYR A 469 20.44 16.30 6.59
N VAL A 470 21.02 16.70 5.46
CA VAL A 470 20.82 16.01 4.16
C VAL A 470 21.27 14.57 4.24
N LEU A 471 22.49 14.32 4.77
CA LEU A 471 23.01 12.95 4.93
C LEU A 471 22.11 12.13 5.86
N GLN A 472 21.66 12.71 6.97
CA GLN A 472 20.75 12.05 7.89
C GLN A 472 19.40 11.72 7.24
N ALA A 473 18.82 12.65 6.47
CA ALA A 473 17.54 12.48 5.80
C ALA A 473 17.59 11.36 4.76
N ARG A 474 18.68 11.30 3.96
CA ARG A 474 18.94 10.22 2.99
C ARG A 474 19.10 8.88 3.67
N PHE A 475 19.93 8.79 4.70
CA PHE A 475 20.18 7.52 5.39
C PHE A 475 18.95 6.96 6.11
N ARG A 476 18.14 7.83 6.70
CA ARG A 476 16.88 7.42 7.34
C ARG A 476 15.73 7.23 6.35
N ASP A 477 15.97 7.48 5.07
CA ASP A 477 15.00 7.37 3.98
C ASP A 477 13.63 7.99 4.35
N TRP A 478 13.62 9.20 4.92
CA TRP A 478 12.35 9.82 5.34
C TRP A 478 11.39 10.00 4.18
N HIS A 479 11.93 10.29 3.00
CA HIS A 479 11.16 10.41 1.78
C HIS A 479 10.55 9.05 1.40
N GLY A 480 11.33 7.98 1.26
CA GLY A 480 10.81 6.66 0.87
C GLY A 480 9.80 6.09 1.87
N HIS A 481 9.96 6.37 3.17
CA HIS A 481 8.97 6.05 4.21
C HIS A 481 7.67 6.84 4.02
N TRP A 482 7.77 8.16 3.83
CA TRP A 482 6.60 9.00 3.57
C TRP A 482 5.81 8.48 2.35
N MET A 483 6.49 8.16 1.26
CA MET A 483 5.88 7.62 0.04
C MET A 483 5.27 6.23 0.24
N SER A 484 5.88 5.39 1.08
CA SER A 484 5.36 4.06 1.44
C SER A 484 4.03 4.17 2.17
N TYR A 485 4.04 4.88 3.30
CA TYR A 485 2.90 4.96 4.19
C TYR A 485 1.74 5.74 3.58
N ARG A 486 2.05 6.80 2.80
CA ARG A 486 1.01 7.53 2.05
C ARG A 486 0.30 6.60 1.09
N TYR A 487 1.04 5.78 0.34
CA TYR A 487 0.43 4.82 -0.57
C TYR A 487 -0.42 3.78 0.13
N LEU A 488 0.05 3.20 1.23
CA LEU A 488 -0.74 2.27 2.02
C LEU A 488 -2.08 2.91 2.45
N ALA A 489 -2.02 4.12 3.01
CA ALA A 489 -3.23 4.84 3.44
C ALA A 489 -4.19 5.12 2.26
N GLU A 490 -3.67 5.60 1.14
CA GLU A 490 -4.50 5.90 -0.05
C GLU A 490 -5.09 4.63 -0.68
N GLN A 491 -4.34 3.55 -0.85
CA GLN A 491 -4.86 2.31 -1.42
C GLN A 491 -5.92 1.67 -0.51
N LEU A 492 -5.76 1.74 0.81
CA LEU A 492 -6.78 1.31 1.77
C LEU A 492 -8.02 2.20 1.70
N ARG A 493 -7.87 3.51 1.47
CA ARG A 493 -9.00 4.42 1.23
C ARG A 493 -9.78 4.03 -0.02
N TYR A 494 -9.07 3.73 -1.11
CA TYR A 494 -9.71 3.32 -2.37
C TYR A 494 -10.37 1.96 -2.26
N LEU A 495 -9.72 1.00 -1.56
CA LEU A 495 -10.34 -0.27 -1.24
C LEU A 495 -11.67 -0.05 -0.55
N ARG A 496 -11.69 0.75 0.53
CA ARG A 496 -12.91 1.04 1.27
C ARG A 496 -14.03 1.61 0.39
N ILE A 497 -13.70 2.54 -0.51
CA ILE A 497 -14.68 3.14 -1.43
C ILE A 497 -15.30 2.07 -2.34
N GLY A 498 -14.49 1.19 -2.93
CA GLY A 498 -14.98 0.19 -3.88
C GLY A 498 -15.45 -1.13 -3.26
N TYR A 499 -15.13 -1.40 -1.99
CA TYR A 499 -15.32 -2.69 -1.33
C TYR A 499 -16.77 -3.22 -1.31
N PRO A 500 -17.81 -2.40 -1.07
CA PRO A 500 -19.20 -2.89 -1.07
C PRO A 500 -19.67 -3.44 -2.42
N LEU A 501 -19.09 -2.96 -3.51
CA LEU A 501 -19.37 -3.46 -4.86
C LEU A 501 -18.18 -4.25 -5.45
N LEU A 502 -17.23 -4.63 -4.60
CA LEU A 502 -16.04 -5.41 -4.95
C LEU A 502 -15.28 -4.82 -6.14
N VAL A 503 -15.17 -3.50 -6.16
CA VAL A 503 -14.30 -2.78 -7.08
C VAL A 503 -12.96 -2.61 -6.40
N LEU A 504 -12.04 -3.54 -6.68
CA LEU A 504 -10.73 -3.58 -6.03
C LEU A 504 -9.71 -2.74 -6.81
N PRO A 505 -8.92 -1.88 -6.14
CA PRO A 505 -7.80 -1.21 -6.79
C PRO A 505 -6.78 -2.21 -7.33
N GLN A 506 -6.09 -1.86 -8.43
CA GLN A 506 -5.12 -2.76 -9.07
C GLN A 506 -4.01 -3.24 -8.12
N ALA A 507 -3.64 -2.45 -7.12
CA ALA A 507 -2.63 -2.81 -6.12
C ALA A 507 -2.92 -4.14 -5.41
N PHE A 508 -4.20 -4.50 -5.27
CA PHE A 508 -4.64 -5.73 -4.58
C PHE A 508 -4.65 -6.97 -5.46
N VAL A 509 -4.53 -6.82 -6.79
CA VAL A 509 -4.54 -7.93 -7.74
C VAL A 509 -3.20 -8.16 -8.43
N ARG A 510 -2.25 -7.23 -8.27
CA ARG A 510 -0.90 -7.33 -8.85
C ARG A 510 -0.12 -8.51 -8.24
N PRO A 511 0.77 -9.14 -9.00
CA PRO A 511 1.63 -10.19 -8.46
C PRO A 511 2.52 -9.63 -7.34
N LEU A 512 2.68 -10.42 -6.26
CA LEU A 512 3.47 -10.03 -5.09
C LEU A 512 4.96 -10.28 -5.28
N TRP A 513 5.32 -11.24 -6.12
CA TRP A 513 6.68 -11.72 -6.30
C TRP A 513 6.98 -11.95 -7.78
N SER A 514 8.26 -12.06 -8.13
CA SER A 514 8.73 -12.46 -9.45
C SER A 514 9.97 -13.34 -9.33
N PRO A 515 10.12 -14.40 -10.13
CA PRO A 515 11.39 -15.14 -10.20
C PRO A 515 12.45 -14.27 -10.90
N GLN A 516 13.57 -14.01 -10.23
CA GLN A 516 14.66 -13.15 -10.74
C GLN A 516 16.01 -13.88 -10.76
N GLY A 517 16.90 -13.45 -11.66
CA GLY A 517 18.27 -13.93 -11.77
C GLY A 517 18.40 -15.26 -12.53
N SER A 518 19.64 -15.71 -12.72
CA SER A 518 19.93 -16.96 -13.44
C SER A 518 19.34 -18.20 -12.74
N ARG A 519 19.26 -18.17 -11.41
CA ARG A 519 18.66 -19.24 -10.58
C ARG A 519 17.14 -19.11 -10.44
N ARG A 520 16.52 -18.05 -10.97
CA ARG A 520 15.08 -17.79 -10.90
C ARG A 520 14.52 -17.85 -9.48
N GLU A 521 15.28 -17.30 -8.53
CA GLU A 521 14.88 -17.24 -7.12
C GLU A 521 13.71 -16.25 -6.97
N PRO A 522 12.67 -16.61 -6.20
CA PRO A 522 11.53 -15.73 -6.00
C PRO A 522 11.92 -14.49 -5.19
N ARG A 523 11.59 -13.31 -5.71
CA ARG A 523 11.82 -12.03 -5.02
C ARG A 523 10.51 -11.29 -4.83
N LEU A 524 10.30 -10.77 -3.62
CA LEU A 524 9.19 -9.87 -3.32
C LEU A 524 9.31 -8.57 -4.12
N LEU A 525 8.26 -8.18 -4.84
CA LEU A 525 8.23 -7.00 -5.69
C LEU A 525 7.95 -5.72 -4.92
N SER A 526 7.01 -5.76 -3.97
CA SER A 526 6.67 -4.61 -3.11
C SER A 526 6.18 -5.10 -1.75
N ALA A 527 6.83 -4.58 -0.70
CA ALA A 527 6.40 -4.77 0.69
C ALA A 527 4.98 -4.23 0.93
N GLU A 528 4.66 -3.08 0.35
CA GLU A 528 3.37 -2.42 0.51
C GLU A 528 2.24 -3.23 -0.11
N ASN A 529 2.43 -3.76 -1.33
CA ASN A 529 1.41 -4.58 -2.00
C ASN A 529 1.14 -5.87 -1.24
N TRP A 530 2.19 -6.49 -0.67
CA TRP A 530 2.02 -7.67 0.18
C TRP A 530 1.14 -7.35 1.39
N LEU A 531 1.43 -6.25 2.09
CA LEU A 531 0.64 -5.81 3.24
C LEU A 531 -0.83 -5.57 2.85
N LEU A 532 -1.07 -4.86 1.73
CA LEU A 532 -2.41 -4.58 1.21
C LEU A 532 -3.19 -5.87 0.91
N GLN A 533 -2.57 -6.84 0.22
CA GLN A 533 -3.24 -8.11 -0.06
C GLN A 533 -3.51 -8.91 1.20
N ARG A 534 -2.58 -8.93 2.17
CA ARG A 534 -2.80 -9.59 3.46
C ARG A 534 -3.97 -8.96 4.23
N VAL A 535 -4.11 -7.65 4.19
CA VAL A 535 -5.25 -6.94 4.77
C VAL A 535 -6.56 -7.29 4.05
N LEU A 536 -6.57 -7.36 2.71
CA LEU A 536 -7.76 -7.76 1.95
C LEU A 536 -8.20 -9.19 2.29
N ILE A 537 -7.26 -10.13 2.31
CA ILE A 537 -7.53 -11.54 2.62
C ILE A 537 -8.03 -11.72 4.06
N ALA A 538 -7.39 -11.02 5.01
CA ALA A 538 -7.83 -11.01 6.40
C ALA A 538 -9.23 -10.42 6.55
N THR A 539 -9.54 -9.37 5.79
CA THR A 539 -10.86 -8.74 5.76
C THR A 539 -11.93 -9.70 5.25
N GLY A 540 -11.63 -10.50 4.22
CA GLY A 540 -12.54 -11.49 3.63
C GLY A 540 -13.61 -10.87 2.72
N LEU A 541 -14.74 -11.57 2.50
CA LEU A 541 -15.87 -11.06 1.71
C LEU A 541 -16.69 -10.01 2.51
N PRO A 542 -17.39 -9.07 1.85
CA PRO A 542 -18.26 -8.12 2.54
C PRO A 542 -19.36 -8.81 3.35
N GLU A 543 -19.66 -8.26 4.53
CA GLU A 543 -20.73 -8.74 5.42
C GLU A 543 -21.88 -7.72 5.41
N SER A 544 -23.11 -8.15 5.20
CA SER A 544 -24.27 -7.25 5.26
C SER A 544 -24.49 -6.77 6.69
N ARG A 545 -24.94 -5.52 6.82
CA ARG A 545 -25.27 -4.92 8.11
C ARG A 545 -26.60 -5.43 8.68
N GLN A 546 -27.50 -5.88 7.81
CA GLN A 546 -28.82 -6.38 8.19
C GLN A 546 -28.79 -7.89 8.47
N ASP A 547 -28.04 -8.63 7.66
CA ASP A 547 -27.81 -10.07 7.79
C ASP A 547 -26.31 -10.33 7.74
N ALA A 548 -25.70 -10.70 8.87
CA ALA A 548 -24.26 -10.89 8.92
C ALA A 548 -23.74 -11.96 7.93
N GLN A 549 -24.60 -12.88 7.46
CA GLN A 549 -24.19 -14.00 6.63
C GLN A 549 -24.45 -13.78 5.13
N TYR A 550 -25.47 -13.02 4.74
CA TYR A 550 -25.86 -12.86 3.33
C TYR A 550 -25.71 -11.42 2.83
N TYR A 551 -24.96 -11.23 1.74
CA TYR A 551 -24.86 -9.93 1.06
C TYR A 551 -25.00 -10.07 -0.46
N SER A 552 -25.92 -9.29 -1.03
CA SER A 552 -26.21 -9.24 -2.46
C SER A 552 -25.81 -7.88 -3.03
N LEU A 553 -24.92 -7.87 -4.04
CA LEU A 553 -24.46 -6.61 -4.64
C LEU A 553 -25.62 -5.85 -5.33
N ALA A 554 -26.57 -6.58 -5.90
CA ALA A 554 -27.62 -5.99 -6.74
C ALA A 554 -28.76 -5.33 -5.95
N GLU A 555 -28.85 -5.60 -4.64
CA GLU A 555 -29.91 -5.07 -3.78
C GLU A 555 -29.64 -3.65 -3.27
N HIS A 556 -28.40 -3.17 -3.34
CA HIS A 556 -27.98 -1.92 -2.70
C HIS A 556 -27.63 -0.78 -3.66
N ASN A 557 -28.12 -0.84 -4.91
CA ASN A 557 -27.75 0.13 -5.95
C ASN A 557 -28.06 1.58 -5.57
N GLN A 558 -29.18 1.83 -4.89
CA GLN A 558 -29.61 3.19 -4.54
C GLN A 558 -28.75 3.78 -3.41
N GLU A 559 -28.51 3.02 -2.34
CA GLU A 559 -27.61 3.44 -1.25
C GLU A 559 -26.20 3.67 -1.77
N MET A 560 -25.71 2.78 -2.64
CA MET A 560 -24.38 2.87 -3.21
C MET A 560 -24.21 4.04 -4.18
N ALA A 561 -25.25 4.41 -4.94
CA ALA A 561 -25.22 5.61 -5.77
C ALA A 561 -25.16 6.90 -4.93
N GLY A 562 -25.92 6.95 -3.83
CA GLY A 562 -25.84 8.05 -2.87
C GLY A 562 -24.47 8.15 -2.18
N TYR A 563 -23.88 7.01 -1.83
CA TYR A 563 -22.53 6.94 -1.27
C TYR A 563 -21.48 7.42 -2.28
N LEU A 564 -21.56 6.99 -3.54
CA LEU A 564 -20.64 7.42 -4.60
C LEU A 564 -20.65 8.94 -4.77
N GLN A 565 -21.85 9.52 -4.87
CA GLN A 565 -22.05 10.96 -4.99
C GLN A 565 -21.36 11.72 -3.86
N GLN A 566 -21.58 11.27 -2.62
CA GLN A 566 -20.94 11.88 -1.46
C GLN A 566 -19.40 11.82 -1.54
N VAL A 567 -18.85 10.66 -1.90
CA VAL A 567 -17.39 10.50 -2.03
C VAL A 567 -16.83 11.39 -3.13
N ILE A 568 -17.50 11.51 -4.27
CA ILE A 568 -17.10 12.40 -5.38
C ILE A 568 -17.08 13.85 -4.90
N ASP A 569 -18.13 14.32 -4.22
CA ASP A 569 -18.22 15.69 -3.72
C ASP A 569 -17.11 16.03 -2.71
N GLU A 570 -16.83 15.12 -1.78
CA GLU A 570 -15.76 15.26 -0.80
C GLU A 570 -14.38 15.39 -1.49
N HIS A 571 -14.08 14.52 -2.46
CA HIS A 571 -12.81 14.55 -3.19
C HIS A 571 -12.71 15.77 -4.12
N ARG A 572 -13.79 16.14 -4.82
CA ARG A 572 -13.85 17.34 -5.65
C ARG A 572 -13.56 18.59 -4.84
N GLN A 573 -14.19 18.72 -3.66
CA GLN A 573 -13.95 19.84 -2.77
C GLN A 573 -12.49 19.87 -2.26
N TYR A 574 -11.92 18.71 -1.92
CA TYR A 574 -10.53 18.59 -1.53
C TYR A 574 -9.58 19.07 -2.64
N PHE A 575 -9.69 18.52 -3.85
CA PHE A 575 -8.79 18.86 -4.96
C PHE A 575 -8.97 20.31 -5.43
N ARG A 576 -10.20 20.85 -5.42
CA ARG A 576 -10.45 22.26 -5.70
C ARG A 576 -9.75 23.18 -4.70
N ARG A 577 -9.85 22.88 -3.40
CA ARG A 577 -9.13 23.63 -2.35
C ARG A 577 -7.62 23.49 -2.50
N SER A 578 -7.12 22.29 -2.80
CA SER A 578 -5.70 22.02 -3.03
C SER A 578 -5.16 22.84 -4.20
N HIS A 579 -5.84 22.83 -5.34
CA HIS A 579 -5.50 23.64 -6.51
C HIS A 579 -5.40 25.12 -6.16
N HIS A 580 -6.41 25.69 -5.50
CA HIS A 580 -6.42 27.12 -5.14
C HIS A 580 -5.30 27.48 -4.16
N ASN A 581 -5.04 26.64 -3.16
CA ASN A 581 -3.99 26.86 -2.18
C ASN A 581 -2.60 26.80 -2.83
N LEU A 582 -2.32 25.77 -3.63
CA LEU A 582 -1.04 25.60 -4.32
C LEU A 582 -0.81 26.69 -5.36
N HIS A 583 -1.85 27.06 -6.13
CA HIS A 583 -1.76 28.14 -7.11
C HIS A 583 -1.46 29.49 -6.43
N ARG A 584 -2.18 29.79 -5.34
CA ARG A 584 -1.93 31.01 -4.54
C ARG A 584 -0.51 31.03 -3.98
N ASP A 585 -0.06 29.91 -3.41
CA ASP A 585 1.29 29.78 -2.86
C ASP A 585 2.36 29.98 -3.94
N HIS A 586 2.17 29.40 -5.13
CA HIS A 586 3.06 29.59 -6.27
C HIS A 586 3.14 31.06 -6.70
N VAL A 587 1.99 31.71 -6.97
CA VAL A 587 1.94 33.12 -7.42
C VAL A 587 2.56 34.03 -6.37
N TYR A 588 2.28 33.79 -5.09
CA TYR A 588 2.82 34.60 -4.00
C TYR A 588 4.34 34.47 -3.88
N LEU A 589 4.84 33.24 -3.76
CA LEU A 589 6.27 32.98 -3.58
C LEU A 589 7.09 33.40 -4.81
N HIS A 590 6.54 33.24 -6.01
CA HIS A 590 7.17 33.73 -7.23
C HIS A 590 7.27 35.26 -7.26
N ARG A 591 6.20 35.98 -6.90
CA ARG A 591 6.23 37.45 -6.79
C ARG A 591 7.21 37.92 -5.72
N LEU A 592 7.31 37.21 -4.59
CA LEU A 592 8.27 37.51 -3.54
C LEU A 592 9.70 37.35 -4.04
N ALA A 593 10.03 36.23 -4.70
CA ALA A 593 11.35 36.02 -5.29
C ALA A 593 11.68 37.10 -6.34
N PHE A 594 10.73 37.42 -7.22
CA PHE A 594 10.89 38.49 -8.22
C PHE A 594 11.15 39.85 -7.57
N ALA A 595 10.39 40.20 -6.52
CA ALA A 595 10.60 41.45 -5.78
C ALA A 595 11.99 41.53 -5.15
N LEU A 596 12.49 40.43 -4.57
CA LEU A 596 13.85 40.37 -4.01
C LEU A 596 14.92 40.61 -5.09
N PHE A 597 14.79 39.99 -6.27
CA PHE A 597 15.69 40.24 -7.40
C PHE A 597 15.59 41.67 -7.92
N PHE A 598 14.38 42.23 -8.00
CA PHE A 598 14.18 43.60 -8.45
C PHE A 598 14.81 44.62 -7.47
N ILE A 599 14.64 44.42 -6.17
CA ILE A 599 15.30 45.25 -5.14
C ILE A 599 16.82 45.13 -5.24
N THR A 600 17.34 43.93 -5.49
CA THR A 600 18.76 43.70 -5.72
C THR A 600 19.27 44.52 -6.91
N PHE A 601 18.56 44.47 -8.05
CA PHE A 601 18.91 45.23 -9.25
C PHE A 601 18.93 46.75 -8.98
N LEU A 602 17.93 47.26 -8.24
CA LEU A 602 17.89 48.67 -7.86
C LEU A 602 19.06 49.04 -6.93
N ALA A 603 19.39 48.19 -5.97
CA ALA A 603 20.51 48.39 -5.05
C ALA A 603 21.85 48.41 -5.82
N VAL A 604 22.08 47.47 -6.74
CA VAL A 604 23.28 47.48 -7.61
C VAL A 604 23.35 48.75 -8.43
N THR A 605 22.24 49.17 -9.03
CA THR A 605 22.17 50.41 -9.83
C THR A 605 22.51 51.63 -8.99
N LEU A 606 21.94 51.74 -7.79
CA LEU A 606 22.21 52.83 -6.86
C LEU A 606 23.68 52.84 -6.39
N HIS A 607 24.29 51.67 -6.24
CA HIS A 607 25.69 51.54 -5.81
C HIS A 607 26.67 52.24 -6.74
N PHE A 608 26.38 52.29 -8.05
CA PHE A 608 27.21 53.01 -9.02
C PHE A 608 27.26 54.52 -8.76
N PHE A 609 26.23 55.08 -8.13
CA PHE A 609 26.13 56.51 -7.86
C PHE A 609 26.44 56.85 -6.40
N VAL A 610 26.17 55.94 -5.46
CA VAL A 610 26.34 56.18 -4.01
C VAL A 610 27.11 55.04 -3.35
N LYS A 611 28.24 55.36 -2.73
CA LYS A 611 29.04 54.40 -1.94
C LYS A 611 28.38 54.15 -0.58
N ILE A 612 27.51 53.13 -0.50
CA ILE A 612 26.87 52.69 0.73
C ILE A 612 27.39 51.29 1.09
N SER A 613 28.08 51.13 2.23
CA SER A 613 28.66 49.84 2.63
C SER A 613 27.60 48.74 2.90
N TRP A 614 26.39 49.12 3.29
CA TRP A 614 25.28 48.19 3.57
C TRP A 614 24.67 47.55 2.32
N ILE A 615 25.04 48.03 1.13
CA ILE A 615 24.46 47.55 -0.14
C ILE A 615 24.76 46.07 -0.38
N LEU A 616 25.88 45.56 0.16
CA LEU A 616 26.30 44.17 0.07
C LEU A 616 25.24 43.18 0.59
N ILE A 617 24.45 43.56 1.60
CA ILE A 617 23.34 42.75 2.09
C ILE A 617 22.28 42.60 0.99
N PHE A 618 21.91 43.70 0.34
CA PHE A 618 20.94 43.70 -0.75
C PHE A 618 21.47 42.99 -1.99
N THR A 619 22.78 43.05 -2.28
CA THR A 619 23.34 42.46 -3.50
C THR A 619 23.70 40.97 -3.36
N ALA A 620 23.89 40.44 -2.15
CA ALA A 620 24.27 39.05 -1.93
C ALA A 620 23.19 38.22 -1.21
N PHE A 621 22.58 38.74 -0.14
CA PHE A 621 21.58 37.98 0.62
C PHE A 621 20.22 37.89 -0.08
N PHE A 622 19.72 39.00 -0.66
CA PHE A 622 18.40 38.98 -1.31
C PHE A 622 18.33 38.04 -2.52
N PRO A 623 19.35 37.98 -3.41
CA PRO A 623 19.40 36.97 -4.46
C PRO A 623 19.48 35.54 -3.92
N ALA A 624 20.29 35.30 -2.89
CA ALA A 624 20.40 33.98 -2.27
C ALA A 624 19.05 33.53 -1.66
N TRP A 625 18.33 34.45 -1.03
CA TRP A 625 17.00 34.17 -0.49
C TRP A 625 15.96 33.96 -1.59
N GLY A 626 15.98 34.79 -2.64
CA GLY A 626 15.13 34.62 -3.82
C GLY A 626 15.37 33.26 -4.51
N ALA A 627 16.64 32.87 -4.66
CA ALA A 627 17.04 31.57 -5.19
C ALA A 627 16.57 30.41 -4.29
N ALA A 628 16.69 30.55 -2.96
CA ALA A 628 16.21 29.54 -2.03
C ALA A 628 14.67 29.34 -2.11
N ILE A 629 13.89 30.42 -2.21
CA ILE A 629 12.44 30.35 -2.41
C ILE A 629 12.11 29.67 -3.74
N HIS A 630 12.83 30.03 -4.81
CA HIS A 630 12.62 29.45 -6.13
C HIS A 630 12.98 27.95 -6.15
N GLY A 631 14.12 27.57 -5.56
CA GLY A 631 14.55 26.18 -5.43
C GLY A 631 13.55 25.33 -4.67
N LEU A 632 12.99 25.89 -3.59
CA LEU A 632 11.94 25.24 -2.81
C LEU A 632 10.63 25.03 -3.60
N LEU A 633 10.20 26.02 -4.39
CA LEU A 633 9.02 25.90 -5.25
C LEU A 633 9.20 24.80 -6.29
N ASN A 634 10.40 24.74 -6.89
CA ASN A 634 10.74 23.73 -7.88
C ASN A 634 10.81 22.33 -7.26
N HIS A 635 11.47 22.20 -6.10
CA HIS A 635 11.62 20.92 -5.40
C HIS A 635 10.28 20.33 -4.95
N ASN A 636 9.32 21.16 -4.54
CA ASN A 636 7.97 20.70 -4.19
C ASN A 636 7.04 20.56 -5.41
N GLU A 637 7.54 20.81 -6.62
CA GLU A 637 6.77 20.79 -7.88
C GLU A 637 5.40 21.47 -7.80
N VAL A 638 5.32 22.62 -7.10
CA VAL A 638 4.04 23.23 -6.71
C VAL A 638 3.13 23.50 -7.92
N VAL A 639 3.72 23.93 -9.05
CA VAL A 639 2.99 24.20 -10.30
C VAL A 639 2.38 22.92 -10.86
N ARG A 640 3.16 21.84 -10.93
CA ARG A 640 2.70 20.57 -11.48
C ARG A 640 1.66 19.92 -10.58
N MET A 641 1.86 19.98 -9.27
CA MET A 641 0.89 19.52 -8.27
C MET A 641 -0.43 20.30 -8.34
N SER A 642 -0.35 21.63 -8.51
CA SER A 642 -1.53 22.48 -8.69
C SER A 642 -2.28 22.07 -9.97
N SER A 643 -1.58 21.94 -11.10
CA SER A 643 -2.17 21.52 -12.37
C SER A 643 -2.83 20.14 -12.28
N LEU A 644 -2.17 19.16 -11.66
CA LEU A 644 -2.71 17.82 -11.43
C LEU A 644 -4.00 17.87 -10.60
N ALA A 645 -4.02 18.64 -9.51
CA ALA A 645 -5.22 18.82 -8.68
C ALA A 645 -6.37 19.47 -9.47
N GLY A 646 -6.07 20.41 -10.36
CA GLY A 646 -7.04 21.01 -11.28
C GLY A 646 -7.63 19.99 -12.26
N GLN A 647 -6.78 19.17 -12.89
CA GLN A 647 -7.18 18.13 -13.82
C GLN A 647 -8.08 17.08 -13.14
N VAL A 648 -7.67 16.59 -11.97
CA VAL A 648 -8.43 15.59 -11.20
C VAL A 648 -9.77 16.17 -10.75
N SER A 649 -9.79 17.43 -10.28
CA SER A 649 -11.06 18.09 -9.95
C SER A 649 -11.99 18.19 -11.16
N GLY A 650 -11.44 18.41 -12.38
CA GLY A 650 -12.22 18.42 -13.62
C GLY A 650 -12.78 17.05 -13.98
N GLN A 651 -11.95 16.00 -13.89
CA GLN A 651 -12.39 14.61 -14.13
C GLN A 651 -13.46 14.15 -13.13
N LEU A 652 -13.33 14.54 -11.86
CA LEU A 652 -14.33 14.27 -10.84
C LEU A 652 -15.65 15.01 -11.11
N SER A 653 -15.63 16.23 -11.65
CA SER A 653 -16.87 16.92 -12.07
C SER A 653 -17.57 16.19 -13.21
N VAL A 654 -16.84 15.67 -14.20
CA VAL A 654 -17.46 14.87 -15.28
C VAL A 654 -18.08 13.58 -14.72
N LEU A 655 -17.42 12.95 -13.75
CA LEU A 655 -17.95 11.76 -13.08
C LEU A 655 -19.17 12.08 -12.22
N ASP A 656 -19.22 13.26 -11.59
CA ASP A 656 -20.35 13.82 -10.85
C ASP A 656 -21.60 13.93 -11.73
N ASP A 657 -21.43 14.51 -12.93
CA ASP A 657 -22.49 14.65 -13.93
C ASP A 657 -22.99 13.26 -14.37
N ALA A 658 -22.08 12.32 -14.66
CA ALA A 658 -22.44 10.96 -15.03
C ALA A 658 -23.18 10.19 -13.92
N CYS A 659 -22.80 10.42 -12.65
CA CYS A 659 -23.47 9.85 -11.49
C CYS A 659 -24.90 10.42 -11.33
N THR A 660 -25.06 11.73 -11.55
CA THR A 660 -26.35 12.42 -11.53
C THR A 660 -27.27 11.89 -12.64
N ASP A 661 -26.76 11.74 -13.86
CA ASP A 661 -27.49 11.16 -14.99
C ASP A 661 -27.94 9.72 -14.70
N TYR A 662 -27.03 8.89 -14.15
CA TYR A 662 -27.35 7.52 -13.74
C TYR A 662 -28.51 7.48 -12.71
N GLN A 663 -28.48 8.36 -11.72
CA GLN A 663 -29.54 8.47 -10.71
C GLN A 663 -30.88 8.89 -11.33
N HIS A 664 -30.88 9.88 -12.23
CA HIS A 664 -32.09 10.33 -12.93
C HIS A 664 -32.70 9.24 -13.81
N ILE A 665 -31.87 8.53 -14.59
CA ILE A 665 -32.30 7.43 -15.45
C ILE A 665 -32.88 6.29 -14.61
N THR A 666 -32.25 5.98 -13.48
CA THR A 666 -32.70 4.92 -12.57
C THR A 666 -34.03 5.28 -11.91
N ALA A 667 -34.18 6.52 -11.44
CA ALA A 667 -35.43 7.01 -10.83
C ALA A 667 -36.61 7.02 -11.82
N ALA A 668 -36.36 7.32 -13.10
CA ALA A 668 -37.39 7.34 -14.13
C ALA A 668 -37.92 5.94 -14.52
N ARG A 669 -37.17 4.87 -14.22
CA ARG A 669 -37.45 3.50 -14.71
C ARG A 669 -38.45 2.68 -13.87
N GLY A 670 -38.90 3.14 -12.71
CA GLY A 670 -39.94 2.47 -11.91
C GLY A 670 -39.54 1.08 -11.37
N GLU A 671 -40.50 0.15 -11.26
CA GLU A 671 -40.25 -1.24 -10.81
C GLU A 671 -39.20 -1.92 -11.71
N THR A 672 -38.11 -2.38 -11.09
CA THR A 672 -36.97 -2.94 -11.81
C THR A 672 -37.01 -4.46 -11.82
N SER A 673 -37.05 -5.04 -13.02
CA SER A 673 -36.76 -6.47 -13.20
C SER A 673 -35.35 -6.80 -12.67
N GLU A 674 -35.12 -8.04 -12.30
CA GLU A 674 -33.80 -8.49 -11.79
C GLU A 674 -32.67 -8.25 -12.79
N ALA A 675 -32.93 -8.46 -14.09
CA ALA A 675 -32.00 -8.15 -15.16
C ALA A 675 -31.66 -6.65 -15.23
N GLN A 676 -32.64 -5.78 -15.00
CA GLN A 676 -32.43 -4.34 -14.96
C GLN A 676 -31.64 -3.92 -13.71
N ARG A 677 -31.93 -4.53 -12.54
CA ARG A 677 -31.17 -4.31 -11.30
C ARG A 677 -29.71 -4.69 -11.49
N TRP A 678 -29.43 -5.83 -12.11
CA TRP A 678 -28.06 -6.25 -12.41
C TRP A 678 -27.34 -5.27 -13.35
N ARG A 679 -28.01 -4.82 -14.42
CA ARG A 679 -27.44 -3.84 -15.34
C ARG A 679 -27.07 -2.54 -14.63
N GLN A 680 -27.96 -2.05 -13.75
CA GLN A 680 -27.69 -0.90 -12.89
C GLN A 680 -26.46 -1.12 -12.00
N THR A 681 -26.33 -2.31 -11.40
CA THR A 681 -25.15 -2.67 -10.60
C THR A 681 -23.87 -2.67 -11.44
N GLN A 682 -23.91 -3.16 -12.68
CA GLN A 682 -22.75 -3.12 -13.58
C GLN A 682 -22.35 -1.68 -13.93
N GLU A 683 -23.31 -0.85 -14.31
CA GLU A 683 -23.09 0.58 -14.60
C GLU A 683 -22.49 1.30 -13.38
N LEU A 684 -23.06 1.07 -12.19
CA LEU A 684 -22.55 1.64 -10.94
C LEU A 684 -21.13 1.15 -10.62
N ARG A 685 -20.84 -0.13 -10.80
CA ARG A 685 -19.49 -0.68 -10.63
C ARG A 685 -18.47 -0.05 -11.58
N GLN A 686 -18.86 0.25 -12.82
CA GLN A 686 -18.01 0.97 -13.76
C GLN A 686 -17.74 2.42 -13.31
N LEU A 687 -18.73 3.10 -12.72
CA LEU A 687 -18.53 4.43 -12.13
C LEU A 687 -17.56 4.38 -10.94
N PHE A 688 -17.72 3.42 -10.03
CA PHE A 688 -16.78 3.18 -8.92
C PHE A 688 -15.37 2.83 -9.41
N ALA A 689 -15.26 2.01 -10.46
CA ALA A 689 -13.98 1.65 -11.06
C ALA A 689 -13.31 2.88 -11.69
N THR A 690 -14.09 3.75 -12.32
CA THR A 690 -13.62 5.02 -12.88
C THR A 690 -13.14 5.97 -11.80
N LEU A 691 -13.89 6.14 -10.71
CA LEU A 691 -13.47 6.93 -9.54
C LEU A 691 -12.14 6.40 -8.98
N THR A 692 -12.09 5.10 -8.70
CA THR A 692 -10.92 4.44 -8.12
C THR A 692 -9.70 4.58 -9.03
N ARG A 693 -9.89 4.48 -10.35
CA ARG A 693 -8.84 4.70 -11.35
C ARG A 693 -8.35 6.14 -11.34
N ILE A 694 -9.25 7.14 -11.40
CA ILE A 694 -8.87 8.57 -11.36
C ILE A 694 -8.01 8.86 -10.12
N LEU A 695 -8.45 8.41 -8.94
CA LEU A 695 -7.73 8.64 -7.68
C LEU A 695 -6.41 7.84 -7.61
N SER A 696 -6.41 6.59 -8.06
CA SER A 696 -5.20 5.77 -8.09
C SER A 696 -4.16 6.32 -9.07
N ASP A 697 -4.58 6.78 -10.24
CA ASP A 697 -3.70 7.35 -11.26
C ASP A 697 -3.08 8.66 -10.76
N GLU A 698 -3.86 9.53 -10.11
CA GLU A 698 -3.35 10.72 -9.42
C GLU A 698 -2.24 10.35 -8.44
N ASN A 699 -2.51 9.39 -7.56
CA ASN A 699 -1.54 8.95 -6.55
C ASN A 699 -0.29 8.33 -7.21
N GLN A 700 -0.43 7.56 -8.29
CA GLN A 700 0.72 7.01 -9.02
C GLN A 700 1.55 8.11 -9.69
N HIS A 701 0.92 9.10 -10.31
CA HIS A 701 1.61 10.25 -10.88
C HIS A 701 2.32 11.05 -9.80
N TRP A 702 1.63 11.36 -8.70
CA TRP A 702 2.19 12.02 -7.53
C TRP A 702 3.40 11.27 -6.97
N ARG A 703 3.32 9.93 -6.91
CA ARG A 703 4.44 9.09 -6.47
C ARG A 703 5.60 9.11 -7.43
N SER A 704 5.34 8.98 -8.74
CA SER A 704 6.38 9.04 -9.76
C SER A 704 7.12 10.36 -9.71
N LEU A 705 6.41 11.46 -9.47
CA LEU A 705 7.00 12.79 -9.41
C LEU A 705 7.90 12.97 -8.21
N ASN A 706 7.36 12.67 -7.04
CA ASN A 706 8.10 12.85 -5.81
C ASN A 706 9.26 11.85 -5.67
N ARG A 707 9.19 10.66 -6.30
CA ARG A 707 10.29 9.67 -6.26
C ARG A 707 11.62 10.21 -6.78
N HIS A 708 11.60 11.16 -7.70
CA HIS A 708 12.79 11.81 -8.24
C HIS A 708 13.28 12.99 -7.37
N ASN A 709 12.45 13.48 -6.44
CA ASN A 709 12.75 14.61 -5.56
C ASN A 709 13.28 14.12 -4.20
N GLN A 710 14.33 13.29 -4.23
CA GLN A 710 15.04 12.92 -3.00
C GLN A 710 15.71 14.16 -2.38
N THR A 711 15.93 14.12 -1.06
CA THR A 711 16.57 15.23 -0.35
C THR A 711 18.02 15.36 -0.80
N ASP A 712 18.28 16.44 -1.55
CA ASP A 712 19.58 16.78 -2.11
C ASP A 712 20.10 18.09 -1.52
N LEU A 713 21.39 18.36 -1.75
CA LEU A 713 21.96 19.65 -1.38
C LEU A 713 21.29 20.74 -2.23
N PRO A 714 21.01 21.92 -1.64
CA PRO A 714 20.49 23.05 -2.40
C PRO A 714 21.54 23.44 -3.44
N ALA A 715 21.14 23.41 -4.72
CA ALA A 715 21.97 23.79 -5.86
C ALA A 715 22.01 25.31 -6.07
#